data_AF-A0A284RKX5-F1
#
_entry.id   AF-A0A284RKX5-F1
#
_cell.length_a   1.000
_cell.length_b   1.000
_cell.length_c   1.000
_cell.angle_alpha   90.00
_cell.angle_beta   90.00
_cell.angle_gamma   90.00
#
_symmetry.space_group_name_H-M   'P 1'
#
loop_
_entity.id
_entity.type
_entity.pdbx_description
1 polymer ?
#
loop_
_entity_poly.entity_id
_entity_poly.type
_entity_poly.pdbx_seq_one_letter_code
_entity_poly.pdbx_strand_id
1 'polypeptide(L)'
;MIPSLSLLAFTLATTSPAWAQTAGTFADGGNTQVSAMMMFVGNKDQVYILDKAEGNAAQVNGHPAWGSVWNIDTHEVVVQDVKTNVFCSSGMHLPNGSFVTFGGNGAVTKGGNVGSVLNDEGSASYDALYQDYDGGKAIRVLDPCSAGSDFQSTQCGWFDDPSVLAMQKRRWYSTAEPTAEGDIVIIGGFANGGYINRNYPNVDPEFEGGAAECTYEYYPANGRTATTMQFMINTSGLNSYPHTFLMPSGKMFVQANVSTVLWNHTSNEETALPDMPGGVVRVYPASGAVAMLPLTPKNNYNPTILFCGGSDMPDYSWGNYSWPFINTWEYPASTDCHRITPEPEDGSAPVYVKDDDMLQGRTMGQFVILPTGVLLVVNGGINGTAGYSTMTLQTTSYSDMPYGMSLASGPVGTPALYDPEADSGKRWSNDGFSTSDIARLYHSSAIVLPDTSVLIGGSNPNVDVNLTTYFNTEYRAEIFYPPYFSASTRPEPTGLPSKLSYGGDYFDVTIPSSSYSGDSNDAAASAFVSVLRTGWTTHAMNMGQRYLQLNSTYTVNSNGTIVLHVSQMPPNANIYQPGPAFLHVVVNGIPSNGSYVIIGSGNIETQTLASAVVLPANVNDTKAQGSADGSTTSSSSGDQNNSGSKTNTAAVVGGVVGGLVVLGILGALVGICLSRRRREANRQPTSSYAMRDGPGYGASLGAGAGAGGTDKALRSSDSSAFIPLQHAYNQNESWSSSTASLQAPYQDQYESHDRNGMSMDYDPYAAESRMSTSTPVGRPHRY
;
A
#
# COMPACT_ATOMS: atom_id res chain seq x y z
N MET A 1 -37.12 -56.60 16.88
CA MET A 1 -38.07 -55.46 16.99
C MET A 1 -37.71 -54.67 18.22
N ILE A 2 -37.24 -53.43 18.02
CA ILE A 2 -37.36 -52.20 18.82
C ILE A 2 -36.46 -51.17 18.07
N PRO A 3 -36.97 -49.98 17.72
CA PRO A 3 -36.40 -49.14 16.68
C PRO A 3 -35.34 -48.15 17.20
N SER A 4 -34.52 -47.71 16.25
CA SER A 4 -33.49 -46.69 16.31
C SER A 4 -34.03 -45.33 16.77
N LEU A 5 -33.41 -44.73 17.79
CA LEU A 5 -33.57 -43.30 18.09
C LEU A 5 -32.60 -42.48 17.23
N SER A 6 -33.16 -41.59 16.42
CA SER A 6 -32.44 -40.55 15.69
C SER A 6 -31.85 -39.52 16.68
N LEU A 7 -30.53 -39.35 16.68
CA LEU A 7 -29.90 -38.16 17.24
C LEU A 7 -30.16 -36.99 16.28
N LEU A 8 -31.05 -36.08 16.67
CA LEU A 8 -31.08 -34.74 16.12
C LEU A 8 -29.80 -34.01 16.59
N ALA A 9 -28.90 -33.73 15.65
CA ALA A 9 -27.81 -32.80 15.87
C ALA A 9 -28.41 -31.38 15.99
N PHE A 10 -28.34 -30.80 17.18
CA PHE A 10 -28.51 -29.36 17.37
C PHE A 10 -27.29 -28.67 16.73
N THR A 11 -27.47 -28.14 15.53
CA THR A 11 -26.59 -27.10 14.99
C THR A 11 -26.79 -25.86 15.83
N LEU A 12 -25.89 -25.61 16.80
CA LEU A 12 -25.72 -24.26 17.33
C LEU A 12 -25.20 -23.41 16.17
N ALA A 13 -26.06 -22.57 15.61
CA ALA A 13 -25.61 -21.40 14.88
C ALA A 13 -24.81 -20.55 15.87
N THR A 14 -23.48 -20.59 15.75
CA THR A 14 -22.62 -19.57 16.34
C THR A 14 -22.90 -18.28 15.58
N THR A 15 -23.89 -17.52 16.04
CA THR A 15 -23.96 -16.10 15.70
C THR A 15 -22.71 -15.49 16.30
N SER A 16 -21.70 -15.23 15.46
CA SER A 16 -20.62 -14.31 15.81
C SER A 16 -21.28 -13.05 16.39
N PRO A 17 -20.83 -12.54 17.55
CA PRO A 17 -21.40 -11.33 18.10
C PRO A 17 -21.29 -10.26 17.01
N ALA A 18 -22.40 -9.65 16.60
CA ALA A 18 -22.35 -8.48 15.75
C ALA A 18 -21.49 -7.44 16.50
N TRP A 19 -20.28 -7.20 16.00
CA TRP A 19 -19.39 -6.21 16.59
C TRP A 19 -20.11 -4.88 16.42
N ALA A 20 -20.48 -4.24 17.53
CA ALA A 20 -21.14 -2.94 17.48
C ALA A 20 -20.15 -1.95 16.86
N GLN A 21 -20.39 -1.59 15.60
CA GLN A 21 -19.55 -0.69 14.80
C GLN A 21 -19.59 0.71 15.41
N THR A 22 -18.63 1.01 16.29
CA THR A 22 -18.57 2.31 16.96
C THR A 22 -17.73 3.25 16.10
N ALA A 23 -18.35 4.31 15.58
CA ALA A 23 -17.66 5.28 14.74
C ALA A 23 -16.45 5.91 15.45
N GLY A 24 -15.39 6.18 14.69
CA GLY A 24 -14.13 6.68 15.19
C GLY A 24 -13.31 5.66 15.98
N THR A 25 -13.67 4.37 15.96
CA THR A 25 -12.99 3.33 16.73
C THR A 25 -12.49 2.16 15.90
N PHE A 26 -11.61 1.37 16.51
CA PHE A 26 -11.07 0.13 15.95
C PHE A 26 -11.86 -1.09 16.44
N ALA A 27 -12.11 -2.03 15.54
CA ALA A 27 -12.46 -3.40 15.85
C ALA A 27 -11.31 -4.34 15.48
N ASP A 28 -11.33 -5.56 16.00
CA ASP A 28 -10.35 -6.57 15.67
C ASP A 28 -10.71 -7.23 14.33
N GLY A 29 -9.75 -7.17 13.41
CA GLY A 29 -9.83 -7.71 12.05
C GLY A 29 -9.31 -9.14 11.95
N GLY A 30 -9.00 -9.78 13.08
CA GLY A 30 -8.47 -11.13 13.16
C GLY A 30 -6.96 -11.19 12.94
N ASN A 31 -6.49 -12.38 12.59
CA ASN A 31 -5.07 -12.66 12.36
C ASN A 31 -4.85 -13.02 10.89
N THR A 32 -3.98 -12.27 10.21
CA THR A 32 -3.72 -12.40 8.77
C THR A 32 -2.80 -13.57 8.41
N GLN A 33 -2.28 -14.33 9.39
CA GLN A 33 -1.33 -15.46 9.26
C GLN A 33 0.06 -15.10 8.71
N VAL A 34 0.15 -14.05 7.91
CA VAL A 34 1.36 -13.44 7.34
C VAL A 34 1.30 -11.94 7.61
N SER A 35 2.43 -11.24 7.71
CA SER A 35 2.41 -9.79 7.95
C SER A 35 1.85 -9.07 6.73
N ALA A 36 0.88 -8.16 6.93
CA ALA A 36 0.23 -7.45 5.84
C ALA A 36 1.09 -6.29 5.28
N MET A 37 2.26 -6.64 4.76
CA MET A 37 3.21 -5.72 4.13
C MET A 37 2.66 -5.15 2.82
N MET A 38 1.86 -5.94 2.10
CA MET A 38 1.16 -5.52 0.89
C MET A 38 -0.29 -5.99 0.94
N MET A 39 -1.23 -5.14 0.49
CA MET A 39 -2.64 -5.52 0.40
C MET A 39 -3.32 -4.93 -0.84
N PHE A 40 -4.35 -5.63 -1.33
CA PHE A 40 -5.32 -5.08 -2.27
C PHE A 40 -6.70 -5.72 -2.07
N VAL A 41 -7.76 -4.97 -2.38
CA VAL A 41 -9.14 -5.50 -2.40
C VAL A 41 -9.36 -6.15 -3.75
N GLY A 42 -9.47 -7.49 -3.77
CA GLY A 42 -9.62 -8.24 -5.03
C GLY A 42 -11.03 -8.14 -5.59
N ASN A 43 -12.04 -8.20 -4.72
CA ASN A 43 -13.45 -8.10 -5.08
C ASN A 43 -14.26 -7.70 -3.84
N LYS A 44 -15.59 -7.83 -3.89
CA LYS A 44 -16.47 -7.45 -2.77
C LYS A 44 -16.32 -8.33 -1.51
N ASP A 45 -15.66 -9.49 -1.63
CA ASP A 45 -15.60 -10.51 -0.59
C ASP A 45 -14.20 -10.66 0.05
N GLN A 46 -13.13 -10.33 -0.68
CA GLN A 46 -11.76 -10.72 -0.31
C GLN A 46 -10.75 -9.57 -0.37
N VAL A 47 -9.86 -9.55 0.61
CA VAL A 47 -8.60 -8.82 0.59
C VAL A 47 -7.45 -9.82 0.43
N TYR A 48 -6.55 -9.54 -0.50
CA TYR A 48 -5.35 -10.34 -0.70
C TYR A 48 -4.18 -9.68 -0.01
N ILE A 49 -3.37 -10.48 0.66
CA ILE A 49 -2.28 -10.04 1.51
C ILE A 49 -1.01 -10.76 1.10
N LEU A 50 0.07 -9.99 0.89
CA LEU A 50 1.40 -10.51 0.66
C LEU A 50 2.36 -10.01 1.73
N ASP A 51 3.24 -10.91 2.14
CA ASP A 51 4.35 -10.72 3.05
C ASP A 51 5.65 -11.06 2.33
N LYS A 52 6.80 -10.74 2.90
CA LYS A 52 8.08 -11.22 2.36
C LYS A 52 8.28 -12.71 2.65
N ALA A 53 9.15 -13.37 1.88
CA ALA A 53 9.57 -14.72 2.23
C ALA A 53 10.34 -14.69 3.57
N GLU A 54 9.76 -15.29 4.60
CA GLU A 54 10.32 -15.33 5.95
C GLU A 54 9.75 -16.51 6.76
N GLY A 55 10.24 -16.71 7.97
CA GLY A 55 9.93 -17.86 8.82
C GLY A 55 8.54 -17.84 9.47
N ASN A 56 7.50 -17.47 8.71
CA ASN A 56 6.12 -17.47 9.16
C ASN A 56 5.69 -18.86 9.68
N ALA A 57 4.93 -18.87 10.78
CA ALA A 57 4.48 -20.12 11.39
C ALA A 57 3.43 -20.84 10.54
N ALA A 58 2.60 -20.07 9.82
CA ALA A 58 1.66 -20.62 8.86
C ALA A 58 2.41 -21.30 7.71
N GLN A 59 1.91 -22.45 7.26
CA GLN A 59 2.56 -23.27 6.24
C GLN A 59 1.62 -23.48 5.06
N VAL A 60 2.18 -23.49 3.86
CA VAL A 60 1.50 -23.85 2.60
C VAL A 60 2.46 -24.75 1.82
N ASN A 61 1.95 -25.85 1.25
CA ASN A 61 2.74 -26.79 0.43
C ASN A 61 4.11 -27.22 1.00
N GLY A 62 4.24 -27.27 2.34
CA GLY A 62 5.45 -27.70 3.04
C GLY A 62 6.51 -26.61 3.26
N HIS A 63 6.19 -25.34 3.02
CA HIS A 63 7.03 -24.19 3.34
C HIS A 63 6.25 -23.09 4.08
N PRO A 64 6.94 -22.12 4.73
CA PRO A 64 6.28 -20.94 5.31
C PRO A 64 5.41 -20.21 4.29
N ALA A 65 4.23 -19.78 4.70
CA ALA A 65 3.37 -18.96 3.87
C ALA A 65 3.83 -17.49 3.92
N TRP A 66 3.80 -16.82 2.77
CA TRP A 66 3.94 -15.36 2.66
C TRP A 66 2.87 -14.75 1.76
N GLY A 67 1.82 -15.52 1.44
CA GLY A 67 0.60 -15.03 0.84
C GLY A 67 -0.61 -15.50 1.65
N SER A 68 -1.67 -14.69 1.70
CA SER A 68 -2.96 -15.10 2.23
C SER A 68 -4.12 -14.33 1.61
N VAL A 69 -5.33 -14.86 1.79
CA VAL A 69 -6.60 -14.21 1.45
C VAL A 69 -7.40 -14.06 2.74
N TRP A 70 -7.88 -12.84 3.00
CA TRP A 70 -8.71 -12.48 4.15
C TRP A 70 -10.13 -12.18 3.69
N ASN A 71 -11.10 -12.89 4.28
CA ASN A 71 -12.51 -12.76 3.96
C ASN A 71 -13.14 -11.59 4.72
N ILE A 72 -13.77 -10.67 3.99
CA ILE A 72 -14.27 -9.40 4.54
C ILE A 72 -15.38 -9.59 5.56
N ASP A 73 -16.29 -10.54 5.33
CA ASP A 73 -17.46 -10.74 6.19
C ASP A 73 -17.15 -11.57 7.45
N THR A 74 -16.25 -12.53 7.32
CA THR A 74 -15.99 -13.55 8.37
C THR A 74 -14.67 -13.34 9.11
N HIS A 75 -13.77 -12.52 8.55
CA HIS A 75 -12.39 -12.35 8.97
C HIS A 75 -11.57 -13.65 8.96
N GLU A 76 -12.05 -14.69 8.25
CA GLU A 76 -11.33 -15.94 8.06
C GLU A 76 -10.21 -15.77 7.04
N VAL A 77 -9.11 -16.52 7.24
CA VAL A 77 -7.90 -16.42 6.42
C VAL A 77 -7.54 -17.77 5.83
N VAL A 78 -7.21 -17.74 4.54
CA VAL A 78 -6.65 -18.90 3.81
C VAL A 78 -5.27 -18.51 3.28
N VAL A 79 -4.24 -19.28 3.65
CA VAL A 79 -2.89 -19.06 3.11
C VAL A 79 -2.83 -19.36 1.62
N GLN A 80 -1.95 -18.66 0.91
CA GLN A 80 -1.72 -18.80 -0.53
C GLN A 80 -0.29 -19.22 -0.79
N ASP A 81 -0.14 -20.15 -1.75
CA ASP A 81 1.16 -20.48 -2.29
C ASP A 81 1.59 -19.36 -3.24
N VAL A 82 2.75 -18.78 -2.94
CA VAL A 82 3.44 -17.78 -3.74
C VAL A 82 4.86 -18.29 -3.82
N LYS A 83 5.39 -18.47 -5.02
CA LYS A 83 6.63 -19.25 -5.23
C LYS A 83 7.87 -18.41 -4.99
N THR A 84 7.86 -17.17 -5.45
CA THR A 84 9.04 -16.30 -5.44
C THR A 84 8.92 -15.21 -4.38
N ASN A 85 10.07 -14.71 -3.91
CA ASN A 85 10.11 -13.73 -2.83
C ASN A 85 9.59 -12.36 -3.29
N VAL A 86 8.37 -12.00 -2.85
CA VAL A 86 7.69 -10.74 -3.20
C VAL A 86 8.21 -9.52 -2.45
N PHE A 87 9.18 -9.68 -1.54
CA PHE A 87 9.65 -8.57 -0.71
C PHE A 87 10.00 -7.35 -1.56
N CYS A 88 9.27 -6.25 -1.34
CA CYS A 88 9.47 -4.97 -2.03
C CYS A 88 9.08 -4.91 -3.50
N SER A 89 8.20 -5.81 -3.95
CA SER A 89 7.54 -5.67 -5.24
C SER A 89 6.64 -4.42 -5.31
N SER A 90 6.32 -3.99 -6.53
CA SER A 90 5.17 -3.11 -6.80
C SER A 90 3.97 -3.94 -7.21
N GLY A 91 2.78 -3.34 -7.26
CA GLY A 91 1.62 -4.01 -7.81
C GLY A 91 0.56 -3.07 -8.35
N MET A 92 -0.30 -3.61 -9.20
CA MET A 92 -1.34 -2.86 -9.90
C MET A 92 -2.50 -3.77 -10.32
N HIS A 93 -3.68 -3.19 -10.50
CA HIS A 93 -4.82 -3.84 -11.13
C HIS A 93 -4.63 -3.92 -12.65
N LEU A 94 -5.31 -4.86 -13.30
CA LEU A 94 -5.46 -4.94 -14.76
C LEU A 94 -6.90 -4.59 -15.18
N PRO A 95 -7.12 -4.21 -16.45
CA PRO A 95 -8.45 -3.80 -16.94
C PRO A 95 -9.57 -4.82 -16.69
N ASN A 96 -9.24 -6.12 -16.71
CA ASN A 96 -10.20 -7.20 -16.53
C ASN A 96 -10.59 -7.48 -15.06
N GLY A 97 -10.01 -6.76 -14.10
CA GLY A 97 -10.25 -6.97 -12.67
C GLY A 97 -9.21 -7.86 -11.97
N SER A 98 -8.24 -8.41 -12.71
CA SER A 98 -7.13 -9.14 -12.12
C SER A 98 -6.07 -8.21 -11.54
N PHE A 99 -5.13 -8.77 -10.78
CA PHE A 99 -4.03 -8.02 -10.18
C PHE A 99 -2.69 -8.62 -10.56
N VAL A 100 -1.68 -7.76 -10.63
CA VAL A 100 -0.32 -8.14 -10.98
C VAL A 100 0.67 -7.48 -10.02
N THR A 101 1.71 -8.21 -9.65
CA THR A 101 2.84 -7.69 -8.86
C THR A 101 4.17 -7.95 -9.54
N PHE A 102 5.10 -7.00 -9.41
CA PHE A 102 6.33 -6.90 -10.18
C PHE A 102 7.57 -6.82 -9.29
N GLY A 103 8.51 -7.70 -9.55
CA GLY A 103 9.80 -7.73 -8.86
C GLY A 103 9.70 -8.33 -7.47
N GLY A 104 10.67 -7.98 -6.64
CA GLY A 104 10.83 -8.56 -5.31
C GLY A 104 12.30 -8.70 -4.96
N ASN A 105 12.59 -9.58 -4.01
CA ASN A 105 13.95 -9.88 -3.58
C ASN A 105 14.42 -11.24 -4.13
N GLY A 106 15.71 -11.52 -4.06
CA GLY A 106 16.21 -12.87 -4.28
C GLY A 106 15.80 -13.80 -3.16
N ALA A 107 16.05 -15.09 -3.37
CA ALA A 107 15.72 -16.10 -2.38
C ALA A 107 16.47 -15.85 -1.06
N VAL A 108 15.79 -16.05 0.06
CA VAL A 108 16.37 -15.84 1.39
C VAL A 108 16.14 -17.06 2.28
N THR A 109 17.04 -17.24 3.23
CA THR A 109 16.91 -18.23 4.29
C THR A 109 16.73 -17.56 5.65
N LYS A 110 16.70 -18.37 6.71
CA LYS A 110 16.54 -17.92 8.09
C LYS A 110 17.46 -16.75 8.45
N GLY A 111 16.85 -15.72 9.04
CA GLY A 111 17.48 -14.44 9.38
C GLY A 111 17.60 -13.48 8.20
N GLY A 112 16.91 -13.74 7.09
CA GLY A 112 17.02 -12.99 5.83
C GLY A 112 18.39 -13.09 5.15
N ASN A 113 19.14 -14.16 5.44
CA ASN A 113 20.42 -14.41 4.78
C ASN A 113 20.20 -14.86 3.33
N VAL A 114 21.22 -14.76 2.49
CA VAL A 114 21.17 -15.24 1.10
C VAL A 114 20.82 -16.74 1.08
N GLY A 115 19.89 -17.13 0.19
CA GLY A 115 19.42 -18.50 0.04
C GLY A 115 20.50 -19.51 -0.38
N SER A 116 20.16 -20.79 -0.25
CA SER A 116 21.06 -21.93 -0.45
C SER A 116 21.73 -22.05 -1.83
N VAL A 117 21.13 -21.48 -2.90
CA VAL A 117 21.66 -21.54 -4.27
C VAL A 117 21.84 -20.13 -4.79
N LEU A 118 23.09 -19.69 -4.92
CA LEU A 118 23.44 -18.36 -5.43
C LEU A 118 23.01 -18.19 -6.90
N ASN A 119 22.78 -16.94 -7.30
CA ASN A 119 22.66 -16.53 -8.70
C ASN A 119 23.89 -15.67 -9.10
N ASP A 120 24.02 -15.37 -10.40
CA ASP A 120 25.12 -14.56 -10.93
C ASP A 120 24.95 -13.05 -10.67
N GLU A 121 23.87 -12.65 -9.97
CA GLU A 121 23.49 -11.25 -9.73
C GLU A 121 23.76 -10.83 -8.25
N GLY A 122 24.55 -11.61 -7.50
CA GLY A 122 24.91 -11.30 -6.11
C GLY A 122 23.81 -11.62 -5.08
N SER A 123 22.85 -12.46 -5.45
CA SER A 123 21.74 -12.91 -4.61
C SER A 123 21.59 -14.44 -4.69
N ALA A 124 20.43 -14.99 -4.32
CA ALA A 124 20.12 -16.41 -4.49
C ALA A 124 18.94 -16.63 -5.43
N SER A 125 19.07 -17.68 -6.25
CA SER A 125 18.02 -18.21 -7.11
C SER A 125 17.00 -19.05 -6.35
N TYR A 126 17.41 -19.70 -5.25
CA TYR A 126 16.58 -20.60 -4.45
C TYR A 126 17.10 -20.80 -3.02
N ASP A 127 16.19 -20.99 -2.06
CA ASP A 127 16.52 -21.50 -0.73
C ASP A 127 15.86 -22.84 -0.39
N ALA A 128 16.61 -23.77 0.18
CA ALA A 128 16.10 -25.09 0.55
C ALA A 128 15.26 -25.11 1.84
N LEU A 129 15.42 -24.13 2.74
CA LEU A 129 14.68 -24.08 4.01
C LEU A 129 13.30 -23.43 3.82
N TYR A 130 13.26 -22.26 3.19
CA TYR A 130 12.02 -21.55 2.91
C TYR A 130 11.38 -21.96 1.57
N GLN A 131 12.10 -22.72 0.74
CA GLN A 131 11.64 -23.13 -0.60
C GLN A 131 11.26 -21.94 -1.49
N ASP A 132 11.76 -20.74 -1.17
CA ASP A 132 11.49 -19.54 -1.94
C ASP A 132 12.43 -19.44 -3.14
N TYR A 133 11.91 -18.87 -4.21
CA TYR A 133 12.65 -18.60 -5.43
C TYR A 133 12.91 -17.11 -5.59
N ASP A 134 13.87 -16.78 -6.45
CA ASP A 134 14.20 -15.41 -6.78
C ASP A 134 13.01 -14.66 -7.40
N GLY A 135 12.57 -13.61 -6.71
CA GLY A 135 11.48 -12.74 -7.13
C GLY A 135 11.92 -11.50 -7.91
N GLY A 136 13.21 -11.22 -8.06
CA GLY A 136 13.67 -9.93 -8.55
C GLY A 136 13.22 -9.58 -9.98
N LYS A 137 12.98 -10.58 -10.84
CA LYS A 137 12.37 -10.39 -12.18
C LYS A 137 10.94 -10.94 -12.27
N ALA A 138 10.38 -11.44 -11.18
CA ALA A 138 9.10 -12.12 -11.19
C ALA A 138 7.96 -11.17 -11.56
N ILE A 139 7.01 -11.69 -12.33
CA ILE A 139 5.70 -11.09 -12.54
C ILE A 139 4.69 -12.12 -12.05
N ARG A 140 3.86 -11.73 -11.08
CA ARG A 140 2.86 -12.62 -10.49
C ARG A 140 1.48 -12.09 -10.77
N VAL A 141 0.61 -12.93 -11.32
CA VAL A 141 -0.75 -12.55 -11.72
C VAL A 141 -1.76 -13.34 -10.92
N LEU A 142 -2.83 -12.68 -10.49
CA LEU A 142 -3.90 -13.29 -9.74
C LEU A 142 -5.25 -12.80 -10.25
N ASP A 143 -6.15 -13.74 -10.53
CA ASP A 143 -7.55 -13.46 -10.76
C ASP A 143 -8.32 -13.61 -9.42
N PRO A 144 -8.87 -12.53 -8.84
CA PRO A 144 -9.56 -12.60 -7.56
C PRO A 144 -10.77 -13.54 -7.58
N CYS A 145 -10.77 -14.53 -6.68
CA CYS A 145 -11.89 -15.46 -6.50
C CYS A 145 -12.89 -14.97 -5.45
N SER A 146 -14.17 -15.31 -5.65
CA SER A 146 -15.25 -14.99 -4.71
C SER A 146 -15.19 -15.87 -3.45
N ALA A 147 -15.91 -15.45 -2.41
CA ALA A 147 -16.07 -16.27 -1.20
C ALA A 147 -16.60 -17.68 -1.51
N GLY A 148 -16.07 -18.68 -0.79
CA GLY A 148 -16.44 -20.09 -0.97
C GLY A 148 -15.72 -20.83 -2.11
N SER A 149 -14.85 -20.14 -2.86
CA SER A 149 -13.98 -20.77 -3.85
C SER A 149 -12.90 -21.63 -3.20
N ASP A 150 -12.33 -22.57 -3.96
CA ASP A 150 -11.14 -23.31 -3.54
C ASP A 150 -9.89 -22.45 -3.79
N PHE A 151 -9.47 -21.72 -2.77
CA PHE A 151 -8.28 -20.88 -2.79
C PHE A 151 -6.97 -21.67 -2.89
N GLN A 152 -6.98 -23.00 -2.81
CA GLN A 152 -5.78 -23.82 -3.09
C GLN A 152 -5.72 -24.28 -4.55
N SER A 153 -6.76 -24.02 -5.34
CA SER A 153 -6.79 -24.35 -6.77
C SER A 153 -5.92 -23.41 -7.60
N THR A 154 -5.43 -23.88 -8.74
CA THR A 154 -4.64 -23.08 -9.70
C THR A 154 -5.38 -21.87 -10.25
N GLN A 155 -6.72 -21.88 -10.24
CA GLN A 155 -7.57 -20.80 -10.74
C GLN A 155 -7.71 -19.64 -9.74
N CYS A 156 -7.55 -19.94 -8.45
CA CYS A 156 -7.65 -18.95 -7.37
C CYS A 156 -6.29 -18.65 -6.70
N GLY A 157 -5.23 -19.33 -7.14
CA GLY A 157 -3.86 -19.11 -6.71
C GLY A 157 -3.10 -18.15 -7.63
N TRP A 158 -1.91 -17.77 -7.18
CA TRP A 158 -1.03 -16.92 -7.97
C TRP A 158 -0.39 -17.69 -9.12
N PHE A 159 -0.42 -17.10 -10.31
CA PHE A 159 0.53 -17.47 -11.35
C PHE A 159 1.88 -16.83 -11.01
N ASP A 160 2.88 -17.64 -10.69
CA ASP A 160 4.22 -17.20 -10.28
C ASP A 160 5.29 -18.11 -10.89
N ASP A 161 5.68 -17.82 -12.13
CA ASP A 161 6.74 -18.54 -12.82
C ASP A 161 7.59 -17.59 -13.69
N PRO A 162 8.73 -17.09 -13.14
CA PRO A 162 9.64 -16.21 -13.87
C PRO A 162 10.30 -16.85 -15.10
N SER A 163 10.22 -18.17 -15.28
CA SER A 163 10.70 -18.82 -16.51
C SER A 163 9.75 -18.64 -17.69
N VAL A 164 8.49 -18.29 -17.41
CA VAL A 164 7.43 -18.08 -18.41
C VAL A 164 7.12 -16.59 -18.56
N LEU A 165 7.00 -15.87 -17.45
CA LEU A 165 6.65 -14.44 -17.42
C LEU A 165 7.58 -13.68 -16.46
N ALA A 166 8.40 -12.80 -17.01
CA ALA A 166 9.36 -12.02 -16.26
C ALA A 166 9.51 -10.61 -16.80
N MET A 167 9.94 -9.70 -15.92
CA MET A 167 10.42 -8.38 -16.28
C MET A 167 11.76 -8.49 -17.03
N GLN A 168 12.08 -7.47 -17.83
CA GLN A 168 13.37 -7.33 -18.49
C GLN A 168 14.48 -7.03 -17.49
N LYS A 169 14.17 -6.25 -16.44
CA LYS A 169 15.11 -5.85 -15.40
C LYS A 169 14.72 -6.38 -14.04
N ARG A 170 15.73 -6.62 -13.20
CA ARG A 170 15.55 -6.97 -11.80
C ARG A 170 15.16 -5.71 -11.03
N ARG A 171 14.12 -5.76 -10.22
CA ARG A 171 13.62 -4.59 -9.48
C ARG A 171 13.17 -4.95 -8.07
N TRP A 172 13.67 -4.16 -7.13
CA TRP A 172 13.23 -4.04 -5.73
C TRP A 172 12.83 -2.57 -5.51
N TYR A 173 11.69 -2.28 -4.88
CA TYR A 173 11.15 -0.91 -4.68
C TYR A 173 10.90 -0.13 -5.98
N SER A 174 10.45 -0.82 -7.02
CA SER A 174 9.94 -0.17 -8.23
C SER A 174 8.57 0.46 -7.97
N THR A 175 8.15 1.42 -8.79
CA THR A 175 6.74 1.86 -8.84
C THR A 175 6.06 1.32 -10.09
N ALA A 176 4.77 1.01 -9.98
CA ALA A 176 3.90 0.69 -11.09
C ALA A 176 2.80 1.77 -11.23
N GLU A 177 2.51 2.23 -12.45
CA GLU A 177 1.37 3.12 -12.75
C GLU A 177 0.69 2.68 -14.06
N PRO A 178 -0.66 2.55 -14.10
CA PRO A 178 -1.38 2.16 -15.31
C PRO A 178 -1.58 3.36 -16.25
N THR A 179 -1.69 3.08 -17.54
CA THR A 179 -1.98 4.05 -18.61
C THR A 179 -3.47 4.10 -18.96
N ALA A 180 -3.85 4.98 -19.90
CA ALA A 180 -5.21 5.00 -20.46
C ALA A 180 -5.59 3.71 -21.20
N GLU A 181 -4.61 3.00 -21.75
CA GLU A 181 -4.79 1.73 -22.43
C GLU A 181 -4.92 0.56 -21.45
N GLY A 182 -4.49 0.74 -20.19
CA GLY A 182 -4.51 -0.28 -19.16
C GLY A 182 -3.27 -1.18 -19.11
N ASP A 183 -2.25 -0.89 -19.93
CA ASP A 183 -0.90 -1.39 -19.68
C ASP A 183 -0.25 -0.61 -18.53
N ILE A 184 0.86 -1.13 -18.00
CA ILE A 184 1.50 -0.66 -16.78
C ILE A 184 2.93 -0.25 -17.09
N VAL A 185 3.30 0.94 -16.64
CA VAL A 185 4.68 1.42 -16.65
C VAL A 185 5.33 1.05 -15.31
N ILE A 186 6.48 0.37 -15.37
CA ILE A 186 7.26 -0.05 -14.21
C ILE A 186 8.53 0.82 -14.17
N ILE A 187 8.72 1.56 -13.09
CA ILE A 187 9.73 2.62 -12.97
C ILE A 187 10.71 2.29 -11.85
N GLY A 188 12.00 2.34 -12.18
CA GLY A 188 13.05 2.43 -11.19
C GLY A 188 13.23 1.20 -10.30
N GLY A 189 13.81 1.48 -9.14
CA GLY A 189 14.11 0.50 -8.10
C GLY A 189 15.59 0.19 -7.99
N PHE A 190 15.88 -0.90 -7.30
CA PHE A 190 17.21 -1.44 -7.07
C PHE A 190 17.31 -2.73 -7.86
N ALA A 191 18.51 -3.02 -8.38
CA ALA A 191 18.83 -4.36 -8.80
C ALA A 191 18.94 -5.28 -7.57
N ASN A 192 19.53 -4.82 -6.47
CA ASN A 192 19.64 -5.54 -5.21
C ASN A 192 19.33 -4.59 -4.05
N GLY A 193 18.54 -5.02 -3.07
CA GLY A 193 17.99 -4.09 -2.08
C GLY A 193 18.97 -3.51 -1.07
N GLY A 194 18.42 -2.81 -0.10
CA GLY A 194 19.17 -2.11 0.93
C GLY A 194 18.31 -1.04 1.59
N TYR A 195 18.92 -0.26 2.47
CA TYR A 195 18.29 0.87 3.14
C TYR A 195 18.03 2.04 2.19
N ILE A 196 19.01 2.44 1.37
CA ILE A 196 18.86 3.45 0.31
C ILE A 196 19.68 3.07 -0.91
N ASN A 197 19.32 3.59 -2.09
CA ASN A 197 19.94 3.21 -3.36
C ASN A 197 21.23 4.02 -3.64
N ARG A 198 22.16 4.06 -2.69
CA ARG A 198 23.48 4.68 -2.87
C ARG A 198 24.50 4.32 -1.81
N ASN A 199 25.78 4.59 -2.10
CA ASN A 199 26.80 4.86 -1.08
C ASN A 199 27.01 6.36 -0.84
N TYR A 200 27.57 6.73 0.32
CA TYR A 200 27.96 8.11 0.62
C TYR A 200 29.49 8.29 0.55
N PRO A 201 30.01 9.30 -0.17
CA PRO A 201 29.28 10.19 -1.07
C PRO A 201 28.74 9.45 -2.30
N ASN A 202 27.62 9.92 -2.87
CA ASN A 202 27.08 9.38 -4.13
C ASN A 202 27.97 9.84 -5.28
N VAL A 203 28.80 8.93 -5.79
CA VAL A 203 29.78 9.19 -6.87
C VAL A 203 29.47 8.44 -8.16
N ASP A 204 28.48 7.55 -8.15
CA ASP A 204 28.04 6.74 -9.29
C ASP A 204 26.51 6.69 -9.33
N PRO A 205 25.83 7.83 -9.58
CA PRO A 205 24.39 7.93 -9.39
C PRO A 205 23.56 7.09 -10.36
N GLU A 206 24.13 6.69 -11.51
CA GLU A 206 23.43 5.91 -12.52
C GLU A 206 23.44 4.41 -12.20
N PHE A 207 24.60 3.87 -11.80
CA PHE A 207 24.78 2.43 -11.63
C PHE A 207 24.90 2.00 -10.18
N GLU A 208 25.48 2.83 -9.31
CA GLU A 208 25.85 2.51 -7.94
C GLU A 208 26.55 1.14 -7.79
N GLY A 209 27.56 0.90 -8.64
CA GLY A 209 28.25 -0.39 -8.69
C GLY A 209 27.36 -1.57 -9.14
N GLY A 210 26.29 -1.29 -9.89
CA GLY A 210 25.33 -2.26 -10.42
C GLY A 210 24.12 -2.53 -9.51
N ALA A 211 23.98 -1.79 -8.40
CA ALA A 211 22.85 -1.95 -7.48
C ALA A 211 21.64 -1.07 -7.82
N ALA A 212 21.81 -0.02 -8.64
CA ALA A 212 20.71 0.83 -9.07
C ALA A 212 20.06 0.33 -10.36
N GLU A 213 18.73 0.42 -10.44
CA GLU A 213 17.97 0.16 -11.67
C GLU A 213 17.24 1.45 -12.09
N CYS A 214 17.91 2.27 -12.89
CA CYS A 214 17.44 3.60 -13.31
C CYS A 214 16.61 3.57 -14.62
N THR A 215 16.15 2.40 -15.07
CA THR A 215 15.30 2.28 -16.27
C THR A 215 13.80 2.20 -15.94
N TYR A 216 12.98 2.32 -16.97
CA TYR A 216 11.58 1.93 -16.96
C TYR A 216 11.28 0.90 -18.05
N GLU A 217 10.20 0.14 -17.86
CA GLU A 217 9.68 -0.85 -18.82
C GLU A 217 8.15 -0.98 -18.72
N TYR A 218 7.56 -1.86 -19.52
CA TYR A 218 6.10 -2.01 -19.64
C TYR A 218 5.64 -3.44 -19.38
N TYR A 219 4.47 -3.56 -18.77
CA TYR A 219 3.70 -4.79 -18.73
C TYR A 219 2.28 -4.58 -19.29
N PRO A 220 1.79 -5.44 -20.19
CA PRO A 220 2.52 -6.49 -20.90
C PRO A 220 3.69 -5.94 -21.72
N ALA A 221 4.65 -6.79 -22.04
CA ALA A 221 5.78 -6.38 -22.87
C ALA A 221 5.29 -5.93 -24.25
N ASN A 222 5.65 -4.71 -24.64
CA ASN A 222 5.20 -4.05 -25.88
C ASN A 222 6.31 -3.99 -26.96
N GLY A 223 7.33 -4.84 -26.84
CA GLY A 223 8.48 -4.88 -27.74
C GLY A 223 9.52 -3.78 -27.50
N ARG A 224 9.27 -2.83 -26.58
CA ARG A 224 10.29 -1.84 -26.16
C ARG A 224 11.26 -2.47 -25.18
N THR A 225 12.54 -2.15 -25.33
CA THR A 225 13.55 -2.49 -24.34
C THR A 225 13.44 -1.57 -23.13
N ALA A 226 13.78 -2.07 -21.94
CA ALA A 226 13.95 -1.24 -20.75
C ALA A 226 14.87 -0.06 -21.06
N THR A 227 14.43 1.15 -20.75
CA THR A 227 15.06 2.40 -21.19
C THR A 227 15.42 3.26 -20.00
N THR A 228 16.62 3.84 -20.00
CA THR A 228 17.09 4.73 -18.92
C THR A 228 16.19 5.96 -18.78
N MET A 229 15.86 6.30 -17.54
CA MET A 229 15.13 7.51 -17.15
C MET A 229 16.11 8.45 -16.43
N GLN A 230 16.36 9.63 -16.99
CA GLN A 230 17.35 10.57 -16.46
C GLN A 230 16.94 11.07 -15.07
N PHE A 231 15.63 11.22 -14.82
CA PHE A 231 15.09 11.59 -13.52
C PHE A 231 15.52 10.63 -12.40
N MET A 232 15.60 9.32 -12.68
CA MET A 232 16.02 8.32 -11.69
C MET A 232 17.49 8.48 -11.31
N ILE A 233 18.33 8.86 -12.27
CA ILE A 233 19.75 9.21 -12.03
C ILE A 233 19.85 10.49 -11.21
N ASN A 234 19.08 11.52 -11.55
CA ASN A 234 19.10 12.81 -10.86
C ASN A 234 18.65 12.71 -9.39
N THR A 235 17.76 11.75 -9.10
CA THR A 235 17.21 11.51 -7.76
C THR A 235 17.92 10.37 -7.01
N SER A 236 19.03 9.88 -7.56
CA SER A 236 19.80 8.74 -7.05
C SER A 236 20.05 8.79 -5.54
N GLY A 237 19.96 7.63 -4.91
CA GLY A 237 19.95 7.45 -3.46
C GLY A 237 18.57 7.45 -2.83
N LEU A 238 17.69 8.38 -3.20
CA LEU A 238 16.37 8.56 -2.59
C LEU A 238 15.28 8.50 -3.67
N ASN A 239 15.31 7.44 -4.48
CA ASN A 239 14.45 7.26 -5.65
C ASN A 239 13.65 5.95 -5.63
N SER A 240 13.58 5.32 -4.46
CA SER A 240 12.81 4.09 -4.23
C SER A 240 11.33 4.41 -4.17
N TYR A 241 10.49 3.60 -4.83
CA TYR A 241 9.06 3.84 -4.95
C TYR A 241 8.73 5.31 -5.33
N PRO A 242 9.21 5.80 -6.49
CA PRO A 242 8.91 7.17 -6.92
C PRO A 242 7.39 7.37 -7.00
N HIS A 243 6.89 8.44 -6.39
CA HIS A 243 5.45 8.74 -6.38
C HIS A 243 5.02 9.14 -7.79
N THR A 244 4.19 8.29 -8.42
CA THR A 244 3.85 8.40 -9.84
C THR A 244 2.34 8.46 -10.01
N PHE A 245 1.85 9.38 -10.84
CA PHE A 245 0.43 9.54 -11.16
C PHE A 245 0.25 9.92 -12.63
N LEU A 246 -0.60 9.19 -13.37
CA LEU A 246 -0.98 9.57 -14.74
C LEU A 246 -1.87 10.82 -14.73
N MET A 247 -1.51 11.82 -15.54
CA MET A 247 -2.17 13.11 -15.70
C MET A 247 -3.10 13.13 -16.91
N PRO A 248 -4.07 14.06 -17.00
CA PRO A 248 -5.04 14.13 -18.10
C PRO A 248 -4.42 14.19 -19.50
N SER A 249 -3.22 14.77 -19.65
CA SER A 249 -2.48 14.83 -20.91
C SER A 249 -1.91 13.48 -21.40
N GLY A 250 -1.89 12.46 -20.54
CA GLY A 250 -1.18 11.20 -20.78
C GLY A 250 0.29 11.21 -20.32
N LYS A 251 0.79 12.34 -19.81
CA LYS A 251 2.07 12.38 -19.10
C LYS A 251 1.91 11.86 -17.68
N MET A 252 3.00 11.47 -17.04
CA MET A 252 3.04 11.05 -15.65
C MET A 252 3.73 12.13 -14.80
N PHE A 253 3.07 12.55 -13.72
CA PHE A 253 3.75 13.23 -12.63
C PHE A 253 4.64 12.20 -11.91
N VAL A 254 5.91 12.51 -11.68
CA VAL A 254 6.86 11.65 -10.96
C VAL A 254 7.64 12.49 -9.95
N GLN A 255 7.63 12.08 -8.67
CA GLN A 255 8.36 12.74 -7.59
C GLN A 255 9.22 11.74 -6.83
N ALA A 256 10.49 12.08 -6.64
CA ALA A 256 11.49 11.30 -5.90
C ALA A 256 12.55 12.23 -5.33
N ASN A 257 13.20 11.81 -4.23
CA ASN A 257 14.05 12.68 -3.43
C ASN A 257 13.29 13.98 -3.08
N VAL A 258 13.81 15.13 -3.48
CA VAL A 258 13.10 16.42 -3.43
C VAL A 258 12.66 16.91 -4.81
N SER A 259 12.99 16.19 -5.88
CA SER A 259 12.74 16.64 -7.25
C SER A 259 11.47 16.06 -7.85
N THR A 260 10.94 16.78 -8.84
CA THR A 260 9.68 16.44 -9.49
C THR A 260 9.78 16.67 -10.99
N VAL A 261 9.20 15.78 -11.78
CA VAL A 261 9.05 15.93 -13.24
C VAL A 261 7.63 15.63 -13.69
N LEU A 262 7.25 16.25 -14.80
CA LEU A 262 6.16 15.78 -15.66
C LEU A 262 6.80 15.06 -16.85
N TRP A 263 6.57 13.75 -16.95
CA TRP A 263 7.27 12.84 -17.85
C TRP A 263 6.36 12.27 -18.91
N ASN A 264 6.76 12.36 -20.18
CA ASN A 264 6.14 11.65 -21.28
C ASN A 264 6.77 10.25 -21.39
N HIS A 265 6.10 9.24 -20.85
CA HIS A 265 6.60 7.86 -20.83
C HIS A 265 6.75 7.23 -22.24
N THR A 266 6.08 7.79 -23.25
CA THR A 266 6.20 7.31 -24.64
C THR A 266 7.45 7.84 -25.32
N SER A 267 7.68 9.16 -25.28
CA SER A 267 8.87 9.79 -25.88
C SER A 267 10.11 9.81 -24.97
N ASN A 268 9.94 9.46 -23.69
CA ASN A 268 10.93 9.62 -22.62
C ASN A 268 11.35 11.07 -22.36
N GLU A 269 10.49 12.04 -22.67
CA GLU A 269 10.77 13.45 -22.43
C GLU A 269 10.38 13.85 -21.01
N GLU A 270 11.34 14.42 -20.27
CA GLU A 270 11.16 14.85 -18.88
C GLU A 270 11.10 16.37 -18.81
N THR A 271 10.04 16.91 -18.21
CA THR A 271 9.91 18.34 -17.91
C THR A 271 10.05 18.54 -16.41
N ALA A 272 11.11 19.22 -15.97
CA ALA A 272 11.32 19.53 -14.56
C ALA A 272 10.20 20.43 -14.03
N LEU A 273 9.67 20.07 -12.86
CA LEU A 273 8.80 20.90 -12.03
C LEU A 273 9.60 21.42 -10.82
N PRO A 274 9.08 22.40 -10.05
CA PRO A 274 9.78 22.86 -8.85
C PRO A 274 10.08 21.72 -7.87
N ASP A 275 11.19 21.83 -7.14
CA ASP A 275 11.51 20.90 -6.06
C ASP A 275 10.54 21.05 -4.88
N MET A 276 10.38 19.97 -4.12
CA MET A 276 9.62 19.91 -2.87
C MET A 276 10.16 20.96 -1.88
N PRO A 277 9.31 21.89 -1.40
CA PRO A 277 9.75 22.92 -0.48
C PRO A 277 10.27 22.35 0.85
N GLY A 278 11.18 23.10 1.47
CA GLY A 278 11.77 22.74 2.77
C GLY A 278 12.79 21.59 2.72
N GLY A 279 13.08 21.02 1.54
CA GLY A 279 13.99 19.88 1.43
C GLY A 279 13.44 18.60 2.06
N VAL A 280 12.11 18.52 2.24
CA VAL A 280 11.45 17.36 2.85
C VAL A 280 11.32 16.24 1.83
N VAL A 281 12.05 15.15 2.04
CA VAL A 281 11.93 13.94 1.20
C VAL A 281 10.60 13.25 1.55
N ARG A 282 9.84 12.87 0.51
CA ARG A 282 8.53 12.20 0.68
C ARG A 282 8.55 10.72 0.34
N VAL A 283 9.42 10.28 -0.56
CA VAL A 283 9.54 8.87 -0.94
C VAL A 283 10.24 8.06 0.15
N TYR A 284 10.29 6.74 -0.02
CA TYR A 284 11.09 5.88 0.85
C TYR A 284 12.56 6.33 0.90
N PRO A 285 13.23 6.30 2.08
CA PRO A 285 12.74 5.82 3.38
C PRO A 285 12.12 6.92 4.27
N ALA A 286 12.01 8.16 3.79
CA ALA A 286 11.32 9.22 4.53
C ALA A 286 9.81 8.90 4.66
N SER A 287 9.23 8.35 3.59
CA SER A 287 7.87 7.79 3.51
C SER A 287 6.80 8.75 4.07
N GLY A 288 6.71 9.95 3.50
CA GLY A 288 5.57 10.83 3.72
C GLY A 288 4.30 10.28 3.08
N ALA A 289 3.15 10.59 3.67
CA ALA A 289 1.85 10.26 3.11
C ALA A 289 1.64 11.04 1.81
N VAL A 290 1.24 10.34 0.75
CA VAL A 290 0.94 10.94 -0.56
C VAL A 290 -0.43 10.49 -1.07
N ALA A 291 -1.16 11.40 -1.72
CA ALA A 291 -2.41 11.08 -2.40
C ALA A 291 -2.69 12.05 -3.56
N MET A 292 -3.33 11.54 -4.62
CA MET A 292 -4.08 12.40 -5.54
C MET A 292 -5.40 12.79 -4.88
N LEU A 293 -5.68 14.10 -4.80
CA LEU A 293 -6.93 14.61 -4.26
C LEU A 293 -8.14 14.24 -5.13
N PRO A 294 -9.36 14.22 -4.57
CA PRO A 294 -10.58 13.89 -5.29
C PRO A 294 -10.75 14.60 -6.64
N LEU A 295 -10.99 13.83 -7.70
CA LEU A 295 -11.34 14.35 -9.02
C LEU A 295 -12.85 14.56 -9.07
N THR A 296 -13.31 15.80 -9.25
CA THR A 296 -14.73 16.14 -9.14
C THR A 296 -15.17 17.06 -10.29
N PRO A 297 -16.48 17.18 -10.56
CA PRO A 297 -16.97 18.17 -11.52
C PRO A 297 -16.56 19.60 -11.15
N LYS A 298 -16.41 19.90 -9.85
CA LYS A 298 -16.07 21.24 -9.33
C LYS A 298 -14.65 21.67 -9.71
N ASN A 299 -13.70 20.75 -9.74
CA ASN A 299 -12.31 21.01 -10.12
C ASN A 299 -11.99 20.57 -11.55
N ASN A 300 -13.02 20.37 -12.38
CA ASN A 300 -12.91 19.86 -13.75
C ASN A 300 -12.07 18.58 -13.87
N TYR A 301 -12.08 17.75 -12.82
CA TYR A 301 -11.26 16.54 -12.71
C TYR A 301 -9.75 16.79 -12.89
N ASN A 302 -9.25 17.98 -12.59
CA ASN A 302 -7.83 18.31 -12.69
C ASN A 302 -7.06 17.78 -11.47
N PRO A 303 -6.07 16.88 -11.63
CA PRO A 303 -5.36 16.29 -10.50
C PRO A 303 -4.54 17.32 -9.70
N THR A 304 -4.66 17.20 -8.37
CA THR A 304 -3.77 17.87 -7.41
C THR A 304 -3.20 16.82 -6.49
N ILE A 305 -1.89 16.81 -6.31
CA ILE A 305 -1.19 15.82 -5.49
C ILE A 305 -0.85 16.44 -4.14
N LEU A 306 -1.25 15.78 -3.06
CA LEU A 306 -0.97 16.14 -1.68
C LEU A 306 0.18 15.29 -1.14
N PHE A 307 1.12 15.94 -0.47
CA PHE A 307 2.22 15.32 0.27
C PHE A 307 2.22 15.82 1.70
N CYS A 308 2.34 14.92 2.68
CA CYS A 308 2.35 15.24 4.10
C CYS A 308 3.32 14.33 4.86
N GLY A 309 4.01 14.82 5.89
CA GLY A 309 4.97 14.00 6.62
C GLY A 309 6.35 13.83 5.95
N GLY A 310 7.06 12.76 6.25
CA GLY A 310 8.41 12.53 5.71
C GLY A 310 9.51 13.19 6.54
N SER A 311 10.68 13.45 5.96
CA SER A 311 11.85 13.91 6.70
C SER A 311 12.76 14.82 5.88
N ASP A 312 13.29 15.84 6.54
CA ASP A 312 14.28 16.81 6.06
C ASP A 312 15.71 16.48 6.55
N MET A 313 15.97 15.19 6.87
CA MET A 313 17.30 14.72 7.25
C MET A 313 18.38 15.22 6.29
N PRO A 314 19.49 15.79 6.80
CA PRO A 314 20.61 16.20 5.95
C PRO A 314 21.17 15.05 5.13
N ASP A 315 21.73 15.37 3.95
CA ASP A 315 22.20 14.36 2.98
C ASP A 315 23.10 13.26 3.58
N TYR A 316 24.06 13.65 4.42
CA TYR A 316 24.97 12.73 5.13
C TYR A 316 24.23 11.70 6.02
N SER A 317 23.14 12.12 6.66
CA SER A 317 22.42 11.33 7.64
C SER A 317 21.71 10.11 7.04
N TRP A 318 21.33 10.19 5.75
CA TRP A 318 20.74 9.06 5.03
C TRP A 318 21.70 7.87 4.90
N GLY A 319 23.01 8.08 5.01
CA GLY A 319 23.98 6.98 5.03
C GLY A 319 24.13 6.27 3.69
N ASN A 320 24.05 4.94 3.70
CA ASN A 320 24.36 4.09 2.54
C ASN A 320 23.38 2.90 2.42
N TYR A 321 23.67 1.98 1.48
CA TYR A 321 22.92 0.74 1.27
C TYR A 321 22.63 -0.09 2.52
N SER A 322 23.48 -0.02 3.54
CA SER A 322 23.38 -0.91 4.68
C SER A 322 22.66 -0.27 5.87
N TRP A 323 22.87 1.01 6.13
CA TRP A 323 22.28 1.70 7.29
C TRP A 323 22.38 3.23 7.21
N PRO A 324 21.52 3.95 7.94
CA PRO A 324 21.67 5.39 8.14
C PRO A 324 22.91 5.71 8.98
N PHE A 325 23.40 6.96 8.84
CA PHE A 325 24.55 7.44 9.59
C PHE A 325 24.19 8.10 10.92
N ILE A 326 22.91 8.19 11.24
CA ILE A 326 22.40 8.66 12.52
C ILE A 326 21.40 7.68 13.10
N ASN A 327 21.11 7.83 14.39
CA ASN A 327 19.96 7.24 15.06
C ASN A 327 18.68 7.89 14.54
N THR A 328 18.14 7.37 13.44
CA THR A 328 16.95 7.94 12.79
C THR A 328 15.74 7.98 13.73
N TRP A 329 15.61 7.02 14.63
CA TRP A 329 14.53 6.98 15.62
C TRP A 329 14.53 8.16 16.63
N GLU A 330 15.56 9.00 16.64
CA GLU A 330 15.64 10.25 17.41
C GLU A 330 15.36 11.51 16.56
N TYR A 331 15.30 11.36 15.23
CA TYR A 331 15.07 12.46 14.31
C TYR A 331 13.56 12.65 14.04
N PRO A 332 12.99 13.84 14.28
CA PRO A 332 11.56 14.06 14.12
C PRO A 332 11.13 13.98 12.66
N ALA A 333 9.97 13.37 12.42
CA ALA A 333 9.28 13.45 11.15
C ALA A 333 8.62 14.82 10.98
N SER A 334 8.54 15.29 9.74
CA SER A 334 7.94 16.59 9.41
C SER A 334 6.43 16.58 9.64
N THR A 335 5.86 17.72 10.05
CA THR A 335 4.40 17.98 10.02
C THR A 335 3.95 18.58 8.68
N ASP A 336 4.91 18.96 7.85
CA ASP A 336 4.71 19.82 6.70
C ASP A 336 3.87 19.13 5.61
N CYS A 337 2.91 19.85 5.05
CA CYS A 337 2.12 19.43 3.89
C CYS A 337 2.22 20.41 2.73
N HIS A 338 2.25 19.87 1.50
CA HIS A 338 2.26 20.64 0.26
C HIS A 338 1.34 20.01 -0.78
N ARG A 339 0.70 20.87 -1.60
CA ARG A 339 -0.06 20.47 -2.79
C ARG A 339 0.63 20.95 -4.06
N ILE A 340 0.50 20.20 -5.15
CA ILE A 340 0.87 20.66 -6.50
C ILE A 340 -0.19 20.21 -7.51
N THR A 341 -0.58 21.11 -8.40
CA THR A 341 -1.40 20.82 -9.58
C THR A 341 -0.44 20.74 -10.79
N PRO A 342 -0.12 19.54 -11.31
CA PRO A 342 0.94 19.40 -12.32
C PRO A 342 0.57 19.97 -13.69
N GLU A 343 -0.73 20.09 -14.00
CA GLU A 343 -1.24 20.63 -15.25
C GLU A 343 -2.31 21.72 -14.97
N PRO A 344 -1.91 22.95 -14.55
CA PRO A 344 -2.85 24.03 -14.29
C PRO A 344 -3.65 24.40 -15.55
N GLU A 345 -4.98 24.48 -15.43
CA GLU A 345 -5.86 24.72 -16.58
C GLU A 345 -5.76 26.14 -17.14
N ASP A 346 -5.31 27.09 -16.31
CA ASP A 346 -5.07 28.47 -16.69
C ASP A 346 -3.75 28.67 -17.45
N GLY A 347 -2.97 27.60 -17.64
CA GLY A 347 -1.67 27.62 -18.31
C GLY A 347 -0.55 28.24 -17.48
N SER A 348 -0.76 28.47 -16.18
CA SER A 348 0.30 28.90 -15.26
C SER A 348 1.33 27.78 -15.04
N ALA A 349 2.52 28.15 -14.58
CA ALA A 349 3.53 27.16 -14.23
C ALA A 349 3.11 26.38 -12.97
N PRO A 350 3.30 25.05 -12.92
CA PRO A 350 3.04 24.26 -11.72
C PRO A 350 3.89 24.77 -10.55
N VAL A 351 3.26 24.93 -9.38
CA VAL A 351 3.94 25.34 -8.15
C VAL A 351 3.49 24.50 -6.97
N TYR A 352 4.42 24.20 -6.06
CA TYR A 352 4.06 23.68 -4.76
C TYR A 352 3.44 24.80 -3.91
N VAL A 353 2.26 24.53 -3.37
CA VAL A 353 1.53 25.40 -2.45
C VAL A 353 1.53 24.77 -1.08
N LYS A 354 1.94 25.54 -0.07
CA LYS A 354 1.90 25.13 1.33
C LYS A 354 0.46 24.83 1.76
N ASP A 355 0.26 23.68 2.40
CA ASP A 355 -1.00 23.27 3.01
C ASP A 355 -0.95 23.32 4.54
N ASP A 356 -2.07 23.04 5.18
CA ASP A 356 -2.18 22.91 6.63
C ASP A 356 -1.24 21.82 7.14
N ASP A 357 -0.47 22.14 8.19
CA ASP A 357 0.37 21.16 8.87
C ASP A 357 -0.47 20.02 9.44
N MET A 358 0.07 18.81 9.39
CA MET A 358 -0.48 17.66 10.10
C MET A 358 -0.57 17.97 11.60
N LEU A 359 -1.52 17.33 12.30
CA LEU A 359 -1.68 17.46 13.75
C LEU A 359 -0.41 17.10 14.54
N GLN A 360 0.44 16.25 13.95
CA GLN A 360 1.74 15.85 14.48
C GLN A 360 2.61 15.28 13.33
N GLY A 361 3.93 15.27 13.53
CA GLY A 361 4.87 14.73 12.56
C GLY A 361 4.63 13.25 12.30
N ARG A 362 4.80 12.81 11.06
CA ARG A 362 4.56 11.40 10.68
C ARG A 362 5.45 10.94 9.53
N THR A 363 6.30 9.95 9.79
CA THR A 363 6.89 9.07 8.76
C THR A 363 6.05 7.82 8.62
N MET A 364 6.02 7.20 7.44
CA MET A 364 5.21 6.03 7.09
C MET A 364 3.71 6.24 7.34
N GLY A 365 3.25 7.50 7.26
CA GLY A 365 1.83 7.81 7.27
C GLY A 365 1.22 7.42 5.92
N GLN A 366 0.04 6.82 5.94
CA GLN A 366 -0.63 6.38 4.72
C GLN A 366 -1.97 7.08 4.56
N PHE A 367 -2.18 7.72 3.40
CA PHE A 367 -3.48 8.22 2.99
C PHE A 367 -4.36 7.11 2.41
N VAL A 368 -5.59 7.03 2.92
CA VAL A 368 -6.69 6.21 2.37
C VAL A 368 -7.84 7.16 2.02
N ILE A 369 -8.23 7.24 0.75
CA ILE A 369 -9.35 8.10 0.34
C ILE A 369 -10.67 7.37 0.67
N LEU A 370 -11.57 8.03 1.40
CA LEU A 370 -12.89 7.50 1.73
C LEU A 370 -13.91 7.83 0.62
N PRO A 371 -15.03 7.09 0.53
CA PRO A 371 -16.04 7.33 -0.51
C PRO A 371 -16.70 8.72 -0.50
N THR A 372 -16.53 9.48 0.58
CA THR A 372 -17.00 10.87 0.71
C THR A 372 -16.06 11.89 0.06
N GLY A 373 -14.85 11.49 -0.35
CA GLY A 373 -13.78 12.38 -0.81
C GLY A 373 -12.88 12.92 0.31
N VAL A 374 -13.20 12.65 1.58
CA VAL A 374 -12.32 12.93 2.73
C VAL A 374 -11.21 11.86 2.78
N LEU A 375 -10.01 12.26 3.16
CA LEU A 375 -8.87 11.35 3.28
C LEU A 375 -8.64 10.97 4.75
N LEU A 376 -8.33 9.71 5.02
CA LEU A 376 -7.88 9.23 6.31
C LEU A 376 -6.37 9.03 6.30
N VAL A 377 -5.66 9.49 7.32
CA VAL A 377 -4.26 9.12 7.59
C VAL A 377 -4.18 8.17 8.76
N VAL A 378 -3.53 7.04 8.53
CA VAL A 378 -3.20 6.01 9.53
C VAL A 378 -1.71 5.65 9.46
N ASN A 379 -1.27 4.77 10.36
CA ASN A 379 0.08 4.21 10.41
C ASN A 379 1.21 5.22 10.65
N GLY A 380 2.41 4.74 10.92
CA GLY A 380 3.61 5.57 11.01
C GLY A 380 4.04 5.96 12.42
N GLY A 381 5.15 6.70 12.47
CA GLY A 381 5.80 7.14 13.70
C GLY A 381 6.14 8.63 13.66
N ILE A 382 6.26 9.25 14.85
CA ILE A 382 6.64 10.66 14.96
C ILE A 382 8.12 10.92 14.67
N ASN A 383 8.97 9.87 14.70
CA ASN A 383 10.40 9.97 14.45
C ASN A 383 10.89 8.87 13.51
N GLY A 384 11.93 9.17 12.74
CA GLY A 384 12.73 8.24 11.97
C GLY A 384 12.26 7.98 10.56
N THR A 385 12.62 6.80 10.04
CA THR A 385 12.46 6.42 8.65
C THR A 385 11.91 5.01 8.52
N ALA A 386 11.31 4.72 7.36
CA ALA A 386 11.01 3.38 6.91
C ALA A 386 12.30 2.56 6.75
N GLY A 387 12.20 1.24 6.92
CA GLY A 387 13.33 0.33 6.86
C GLY A 387 13.65 -0.30 8.23
N TYR A 388 14.62 -1.19 8.21
CA TYR A 388 15.17 -1.82 9.39
C TYR A 388 16.69 -1.95 9.25
N SER A 389 17.40 -2.02 10.38
CA SER A 389 18.83 -2.29 10.43
C SER A 389 19.22 -2.84 11.80
N THR A 390 20.31 -3.59 11.89
CA THR A 390 20.89 -4.01 13.17
C THR A 390 21.81 -2.96 13.80
N MET A 391 22.10 -1.87 13.10
CA MET A 391 22.99 -0.80 13.54
C MET A 391 22.76 0.51 12.78
N THR A 392 23.35 1.59 13.28
CA THR A 392 23.59 2.85 12.55
C THR A 392 25.08 3.19 12.66
N LEU A 393 25.54 4.25 12.00
CA LEU A 393 26.93 4.72 12.23
C LEU A 393 27.15 5.24 13.67
N GLN A 394 26.09 5.66 14.37
CA GLN A 394 26.14 6.14 15.75
C GLN A 394 25.96 5.01 16.77
N THR A 395 25.18 3.98 16.43
CA THR A 395 24.88 2.83 17.28
C THR A 395 25.35 1.57 16.58
N THR A 396 26.59 1.14 16.84
CA THR A 396 27.29 0.10 16.06
C THR A 396 27.06 -1.33 16.56
N SER A 397 26.30 -1.51 17.65
CA SER A 397 25.93 -2.82 18.20
C SER A 397 24.42 -2.96 18.25
N TYR A 398 23.92 -4.13 17.83
CA TYR A 398 22.50 -4.46 17.91
C TYR A 398 21.96 -4.44 19.35
N SER A 399 22.80 -4.77 20.34
CA SER A 399 22.41 -4.73 21.77
C SER A 399 22.00 -3.33 22.24
N ASP A 400 22.47 -2.30 21.55
CA ASP A 400 22.30 -0.91 21.92
C ASP A 400 21.17 -0.25 21.12
N MET A 401 20.56 -0.98 20.17
CA MET A 401 19.39 -0.53 19.42
C MET A 401 18.14 -0.60 20.31
N PRO A 402 17.53 0.55 20.67
CA PRO A 402 16.49 0.58 21.71
C PRO A 402 15.15 -0.05 21.28
N TYR A 403 14.93 -0.18 19.97
CA TYR A 403 13.66 -0.60 19.37
C TYR A 403 13.81 -1.84 18.47
N GLY A 404 14.77 -2.70 18.77
CA GLY A 404 15.13 -3.81 17.89
C GLY A 404 15.70 -3.28 16.58
N MET A 405 15.30 -3.83 15.44
CA MET A 405 15.81 -3.39 14.13
C MET A 405 15.11 -2.16 13.56
N SER A 406 14.08 -1.63 14.22
CA SER A 406 13.32 -0.49 13.72
C SER A 406 14.16 0.79 13.62
N LEU A 407 14.07 1.46 12.47
CA LEU A 407 14.64 2.79 12.22
C LEU A 407 13.67 3.94 12.54
N ALA A 408 12.51 3.63 13.13
CA ALA A 408 11.50 4.58 13.56
C ALA A 408 11.09 4.37 15.02
N SER A 409 10.55 5.43 15.63
CA SER A 409 9.98 5.39 16.99
C SER A 409 8.74 6.26 17.13
N GLY A 410 8.09 6.14 18.29
CA GLY A 410 6.85 6.84 18.65
C GLY A 410 5.71 6.57 17.65
N PRO A 411 5.20 5.32 17.59
CA PRO A 411 4.07 4.99 16.72
C PRO A 411 2.87 5.90 16.97
N VAL A 412 2.21 6.30 15.89
CA VAL A 412 1.04 7.17 15.96
C VAL A 412 -0.23 6.34 15.81
N GLY A 413 -0.81 5.93 16.96
CA GLY A 413 -2.00 5.08 17.00
C GLY A 413 -3.33 5.80 16.72
N THR A 414 -3.38 7.13 16.80
CA THR A 414 -4.61 7.90 16.51
C THR A 414 -4.65 8.27 15.02
N PRO A 415 -5.70 7.88 14.28
CA PRO A 415 -5.92 8.34 12.92
C PRO A 415 -6.20 9.85 12.86
N ALA A 416 -6.17 10.43 11.66
CA ALA A 416 -6.66 11.78 11.41
C ALA A 416 -7.38 11.84 10.07
N LEU A 417 -8.46 12.61 9.99
CA LEU A 417 -9.09 12.98 8.73
C LEU A 417 -8.44 14.24 8.16
N TYR A 418 -8.39 14.27 6.84
CA TYR A 418 -8.07 15.41 6.02
C TYR A 418 -9.22 15.71 5.08
N ASP A 419 -9.89 16.84 5.29
CA ASP A 419 -10.91 17.35 4.38
C ASP A 419 -10.27 18.34 3.40
N PRO A 420 -10.13 17.98 2.10
CA PRO A 420 -9.49 18.85 1.13
C PRO A 420 -10.28 20.13 0.82
N GLU A 421 -11.58 20.15 1.11
CA GLU A 421 -12.52 21.24 0.82
C GLU A 421 -12.73 22.18 2.02
N ALA A 422 -12.29 21.78 3.21
CA ALA A 422 -12.32 22.65 4.39
C ALA A 422 -11.39 23.87 4.22
N ASP A 423 -11.75 24.97 4.90
CA ASP A 423 -10.94 26.18 5.00
C ASP A 423 -9.52 25.84 5.47
N SER A 424 -8.52 26.57 4.96
CA SER A 424 -7.16 26.48 5.52
C SER A 424 -7.14 26.81 7.01
N GLY A 425 -6.38 26.03 7.76
CA GLY A 425 -6.32 25.97 9.21
C GLY A 425 -7.32 24.99 9.84
N LYS A 426 -8.19 24.34 9.06
CA LYS A 426 -9.25 23.46 9.56
C LYS A 426 -9.33 22.11 8.83
N ARG A 427 -8.36 21.80 7.96
CA ARG A 427 -8.44 20.59 7.11
C ARG A 427 -8.18 19.31 7.88
N TRP A 428 -7.47 19.37 9.00
CA TRP A 428 -7.16 18.22 9.83
C TRP A 428 -8.03 18.12 11.08
N SER A 429 -8.53 16.92 11.39
CA SER A 429 -9.14 16.62 12.68
C SER A 429 -8.97 15.14 13.04
N ASN A 430 -8.80 14.86 14.33
CA ASN A 430 -8.89 13.52 14.92
C ASN A 430 -9.93 13.48 16.05
N ASP A 431 -10.87 14.42 16.05
CA ASP A 431 -11.86 14.55 17.10
C ASP A 431 -12.76 13.32 17.16
N GLY A 432 -12.91 12.78 18.37
CA GLY A 432 -13.72 11.59 18.61
C GLY A 432 -13.07 10.27 18.18
N PHE A 433 -11.81 10.28 17.72
CA PHE A 433 -11.10 9.05 17.35
C PHE A 433 -10.41 8.39 18.53
N SER A 434 -10.54 7.07 18.60
CA SER A 434 -9.74 6.25 19.52
C SER A 434 -8.31 6.08 19.01
N THR A 435 -7.43 5.61 19.89
CA THR A 435 -6.03 5.31 19.60
C THR A 435 -5.83 3.81 19.61
N SER A 436 -5.31 3.24 18.52
CA SER A 436 -4.87 1.84 18.51
C SER A 436 -3.65 1.64 19.40
N ASP A 437 -3.58 0.49 20.07
CA ASP A 437 -2.42 0.06 20.85
C ASP A 437 -1.41 -0.76 20.03
N ILE A 438 -1.70 -1.01 18.74
CA ILE A 438 -0.83 -1.74 17.82
C ILE A 438 0.08 -0.78 17.07
N ALA A 439 1.39 -0.98 17.18
CA ALA A 439 2.38 -0.17 16.50
C ALA A 439 2.44 -0.51 15.00
N ARG A 440 1.86 0.34 14.16
CA ARG A 440 1.90 0.23 12.69
C ARG A 440 3.05 1.05 12.11
N LEU A 441 4.26 0.48 12.02
CA LEU A 441 5.46 1.14 11.50
C LEU A 441 5.81 0.58 10.11
N TYR A 442 7.09 0.35 9.83
CA TYR A 442 7.55 -0.17 8.57
C TYR A 442 6.90 -1.53 8.25
N HIS A 443 6.49 -1.72 7.00
CA HIS A 443 5.66 -2.85 6.53
C HIS A 443 4.25 -2.93 7.12
N SER A 444 3.69 -1.80 7.55
CA SER A 444 2.24 -1.69 7.75
C SER A 444 1.54 -1.20 6.49
N SER A 445 0.28 -1.61 6.33
CA SER A 445 -0.57 -1.24 5.20
C SER A 445 -1.99 -0.97 5.68
N ALA A 446 -2.73 -0.17 4.91
CA ALA A 446 -4.14 0.10 5.15
C ALA A 446 -4.93 0.15 3.84
N ILE A 447 -6.19 -0.26 3.84
CA ILE A 447 -7.02 -0.24 2.63
C ILE A 447 -8.50 -0.08 2.98
N VAL A 448 -9.21 0.74 2.19
CA VAL A 448 -10.66 0.91 2.33
C VAL A 448 -11.39 -0.32 1.78
N LEU A 449 -12.38 -0.81 2.51
CA LEU A 449 -13.19 -1.97 2.19
C LEU A 449 -14.48 -1.58 1.44
N PRO A 450 -15.17 -2.53 0.77
CA PRO A 450 -16.43 -2.28 0.08
C PRO A 450 -17.54 -1.77 1.00
N ASP A 451 -17.56 -2.17 2.28
CA ASP A 451 -18.49 -1.64 3.29
C ASP A 451 -18.12 -0.23 3.77
N THR A 452 -17.02 0.32 3.25
CA THR A 452 -16.41 1.61 3.53
C THR A 452 -15.69 1.72 4.87
N SER A 453 -15.47 0.62 5.59
CA SER A 453 -14.51 0.60 6.70
C SER A 453 -13.07 0.56 6.17
N VAL A 454 -12.06 0.67 7.05
CA VAL A 454 -10.64 0.64 6.66
C VAL A 454 -9.93 -0.50 7.38
N LEU A 455 -9.46 -1.51 6.64
CA LEU A 455 -8.61 -2.57 7.15
C LEU A 455 -7.18 -2.07 7.30
N ILE A 456 -6.55 -2.35 8.45
CA ILE A 456 -5.19 -1.96 8.78
C ILE A 456 -4.45 -3.20 9.29
N GLY A 457 -3.27 -3.47 8.75
CA GLY A 457 -2.51 -4.68 9.05
C GLY A 457 -1.01 -4.49 8.97
N GLY A 458 -0.29 -5.56 9.34
CA GLY A 458 1.17 -5.60 9.29
C GLY A 458 1.86 -4.71 10.32
N SER A 459 3.06 -4.29 9.96
CA SER A 459 4.19 -3.87 10.81
C SER A 459 5.16 -5.02 11.01
N ASN A 460 6.30 -4.96 10.31
CA ASN A 460 7.38 -5.91 10.46
C ASN A 460 8.74 -5.21 10.22
N PRO A 461 9.21 -4.36 11.14
CA PRO A 461 10.51 -3.70 11.03
C PRO A 461 11.67 -4.64 11.41
N ASN A 462 11.62 -5.91 10.99
CA ASN A 462 12.58 -6.95 11.31
C ASN A 462 13.06 -7.64 10.04
N VAL A 463 14.26 -8.23 10.07
CA VAL A 463 14.82 -8.94 8.90
C VAL A 463 14.09 -10.27 8.61
N ASP A 464 13.61 -10.95 9.64
CA ASP A 464 12.83 -12.21 9.63
C ASP A 464 11.86 -12.16 10.82
N VAL A 465 10.97 -13.14 10.94
CA VAL A 465 9.93 -13.19 11.96
C VAL A 465 10.51 -13.06 13.36
N ASN A 466 10.06 -12.04 14.09
CA ASN A 466 10.41 -11.84 15.48
C ASN A 466 9.22 -11.35 16.30
N LEU A 467 8.66 -12.26 17.09
CA LEU A 467 7.48 -12.00 17.93
C LEU A 467 7.80 -11.50 19.34
N THR A 468 9.09 -11.32 19.66
CA THR A 468 9.56 -11.04 21.04
C THR A 468 10.35 -9.75 21.18
N THR A 469 10.66 -9.10 20.07
CA THR A 469 11.33 -7.80 20.05
C THR A 469 10.36 -6.65 20.36
N TYR A 470 10.88 -5.44 20.51
CA TYR A 470 10.10 -4.26 20.89
C TYR A 470 8.99 -3.93 19.87
N PHE A 471 9.35 -3.81 18.59
CA PHE A 471 8.40 -3.72 17.49
C PHE A 471 8.43 -5.04 16.73
N ASN A 472 7.57 -5.96 17.17
CA ASN A 472 7.47 -7.32 16.66
C ASN A 472 6.89 -7.39 15.25
N THR A 473 7.08 -8.53 14.59
CA THR A 473 6.25 -8.93 13.44
C THR A 473 4.79 -9.01 13.89
N GLU A 474 3.91 -8.26 13.26
CA GLU A 474 2.51 -8.09 13.65
C GLU A 474 1.54 -8.72 12.65
N TYR A 475 0.83 -9.75 13.10
CA TYR A 475 -0.16 -10.48 12.29
C TYR A 475 -1.60 -10.08 12.62
N ARG A 476 -1.85 -9.31 13.67
CA ARG A 476 -3.20 -8.84 14.00
C ARG A 476 -3.60 -7.74 13.02
N ALA A 477 -4.77 -7.84 12.44
CA ALA A 477 -5.42 -6.76 11.72
C ALA A 477 -6.42 -6.03 12.61
N GLU A 478 -6.68 -4.77 12.30
CA GLU A 478 -7.75 -3.98 12.89
C GLU A 478 -8.59 -3.36 11.78
N ILE A 479 -9.86 -3.11 12.07
CA ILE A 479 -10.78 -2.40 11.18
C ILE A 479 -11.13 -1.08 11.84
N PHE A 480 -10.80 0.03 11.19
CA PHE A 480 -11.23 1.35 11.62
C PHE A 480 -12.58 1.70 10.99
N TYR A 481 -13.51 2.20 11.78
CA TYR A 481 -14.82 2.68 11.33
C TYR A 481 -14.86 4.21 11.28
N PRO A 482 -14.83 4.86 10.09
CA PRO A 482 -14.91 6.32 9.97
C PRO A 482 -16.19 6.93 10.56
N PRO A 483 -16.24 8.26 10.81
CA PRO A 483 -17.35 8.94 11.49
C PRO A 483 -18.77 8.61 10.97
N TYR A 484 -18.92 8.41 9.66
CA TYR A 484 -20.21 8.14 9.05
C TYR A 484 -20.82 6.78 9.46
N PHE A 485 -20.07 5.89 10.11
CA PHE A 485 -20.62 4.68 10.74
C PHE A 485 -21.50 4.98 11.96
N SER A 486 -21.54 6.23 12.43
CA SER A 486 -22.49 6.67 13.46
C SER A 486 -23.92 6.82 12.93
N ALA A 487 -24.10 6.86 11.61
CA ALA A 487 -25.41 6.95 11.00
C ALA A 487 -26.18 5.63 11.19
N SER A 488 -27.41 5.72 11.68
CA SER A 488 -28.30 4.55 11.79
C SER A 488 -28.96 4.17 10.45
N THR A 489 -28.91 5.06 9.46
CA THR A 489 -29.42 4.84 8.10
C THR A 489 -28.29 5.04 7.11
N ARG A 490 -28.01 4.01 6.31
CA ARG A 490 -27.10 4.09 5.18
C ARG A 490 -27.90 4.07 3.87
N PRO A 491 -27.45 4.78 2.81
CA PRO A 491 -28.14 4.72 1.54
C PRO A 491 -28.13 3.31 0.93
N GLU A 492 -29.28 2.88 0.42
CA GLU A 492 -29.47 1.61 -0.30
C GLU A 492 -29.96 1.90 -1.74
N PRO A 493 -29.09 2.45 -2.60
CA PRO A 493 -29.45 2.81 -3.96
C PRO A 493 -29.66 1.58 -4.85
N THR A 494 -30.42 1.76 -5.93
CA THR A 494 -30.58 0.77 -7.00
C THR A 494 -30.29 1.40 -8.37
N GLY A 495 -29.98 0.58 -9.37
CA GLY A 495 -29.67 1.06 -10.73
C GLY A 495 -28.18 1.35 -11.00
N LEU A 496 -27.29 1.01 -10.06
CA LEU A 496 -25.84 1.12 -10.28
C LEU A 496 -25.36 0.10 -11.33
N PRO A 497 -24.59 0.52 -12.35
CA PRO A 497 -24.11 -0.36 -13.40
C PRO A 497 -22.89 -1.18 -12.92
N SER A 498 -22.66 -2.32 -13.56
CA SER A 498 -21.43 -3.12 -13.37
C SER A 498 -20.29 -2.70 -14.31
N LYS A 499 -20.54 -1.76 -15.23
CA LYS A 499 -19.56 -1.23 -16.19
C LYS A 499 -19.81 0.25 -16.45
N LEU A 500 -18.74 1.04 -16.52
CA LEU A 500 -18.80 2.45 -16.94
C LEU A 500 -17.94 2.68 -18.19
N SER A 501 -18.46 3.41 -19.15
CA SER A 501 -17.72 3.87 -20.34
C SER A 501 -17.05 5.22 -20.10
N TYR A 502 -16.24 5.66 -21.06
CA TYR A 502 -15.71 7.02 -21.10
C TYR A 502 -16.61 7.91 -21.96
N GLY A 503 -17.44 8.71 -21.29
CA GLY A 503 -18.56 9.43 -21.89
C GLY A 503 -19.68 8.50 -22.40
N GLY A 504 -20.66 9.07 -23.09
CA GLY A 504 -21.88 8.38 -23.53
C GLY A 504 -23.12 8.75 -22.72
N ASP A 505 -24.17 7.95 -22.90
CA ASP A 505 -25.47 8.15 -22.24
C ASP A 505 -25.35 8.03 -20.72
N TYR A 506 -26.06 8.90 -20.02
CA TYR A 506 -26.19 8.85 -18.56
C TYR A 506 -27.03 7.63 -18.14
N PHE A 507 -26.95 7.27 -16.86
CA PHE A 507 -27.78 6.23 -16.25
C PHE A 507 -28.49 6.78 -15.02
N ASP A 508 -29.59 6.14 -14.64
CA ASP A 508 -30.40 6.55 -13.50
C ASP A 508 -30.11 5.70 -12.27
N VAL A 509 -29.87 6.35 -11.14
CA VAL A 509 -29.73 5.72 -9.83
C VAL A 509 -30.91 6.13 -8.96
N THR A 510 -31.66 5.16 -8.45
CA THR A 510 -32.81 5.41 -7.58
C THR A 510 -32.39 5.29 -6.12
N ILE A 511 -32.63 6.33 -5.35
CA ILE A 511 -32.45 6.40 -3.90
C ILE A 511 -33.85 6.37 -3.26
N PRO A 512 -34.25 5.24 -2.65
CA PRO A 512 -35.53 5.13 -1.94
C PRO A 512 -35.65 6.16 -0.82
N SER A 513 -36.87 6.59 -0.49
CA SER A 513 -37.09 7.49 0.65
C SER A 513 -36.66 6.88 1.99
N SER A 514 -36.49 5.57 2.10
CA SER A 514 -35.95 4.90 3.30
C SER A 514 -34.44 5.01 3.44
N SER A 515 -33.73 5.48 2.43
CA SER A 515 -32.25 5.59 2.40
C SER A 515 -31.71 6.87 3.04
N TYR A 516 -32.57 7.78 3.47
CA TYR A 516 -32.19 9.04 4.09
C TYR A 516 -33.32 9.61 4.95
N SER A 517 -32.97 10.53 5.86
CA SER A 517 -33.89 11.29 6.69
C SER A 517 -33.86 12.78 6.29
N GLY A 518 -34.91 13.52 6.66
CA GLY A 518 -35.02 14.96 6.40
C GLY A 518 -35.68 15.31 5.06
N ASP A 519 -35.45 16.54 4.59
CA ASP A 519 -36.03 17.07 3.36
C ASP A 519 -35.43 16.38 2.12
N SER A 520 -36.30 15.97 1.19
CA SER A 520 -35.86 15.25 -0.01
C SER A 520 -35.04 16.10 -0.98
N ASN A 521 -35.26 17.41 -1.04
CA ASN A 521 -34.50 18.30 -1.93
C ASN A 521 -33.10 18.53 -1.37
N ASP A 522 -32.96 18.73 -0.06
CA ASP A 522 -31.66 18.86 0.58
C ASP A 522 -30.84 17.56 0.44
N ALA A 523 -31.47 16.40 0.66
CA ALA A 523 -30.85 15.10 0.44
C ALA A 523 -30.45 14.88 -1.03
N ALA A 524 -31.28 15.28 -1.99
CA ALA A 524 -30.96 15.16 -3.41
C ALA A 524 -29.82 16.10 -3.83
N ALA A 525 -29.80 17.31 -3.28
CA ALA A 525 -28.75 18.30 -3.56
C ALA A 525 -27.39 17.91 -2.97
N SER A 526 -27.37 17.16 -1.86
CA SER A 526 -26.14 16.63 -1.26
C SER A 526 -25.68 15.30 -1.87
N ALA A 527 -26.56 14.62 -2.62
CA ALA A 527 -26.29 13.29 -3.13
C ALA A 527 -25.34 13.29 -4.33
N PHE A 528 -24.40 12.36 -4.35
CA PHE A 528 -23.50 12.14 -5.47
C PHE A 528 -23.06 10.68 -5.57
N VAL A 529 -22.53 10.30 -6.74
CA VAL A 529 -21.92 8.99 -6.98
C VAL A 529 -20.41 9.13 -7.06
N SER A 530 -19.68 8.37 -6.24
CA SER A 530 -18.22 8.29 -6.30
C SER A 530 -17.76 6.93 -6.84
N VAL A 531 -16.68 6.97 -7.62
CA VAL A 531 -15.94 5.84 -8.18
C VAL A 531 -14.61 5.76 -7.45
N LEU A 532 -14.46 4.76 -6.59
CA LEU A 532 -13.29 4.59 -5.75
C LEU A 532 -12.53 3.34 -6.16
N ARG A 533 -11.26 3.54 -6.54
CA ARG A 533 -10.31 2.47 -6.72
C ARG A 533 -9.41 2.44 -5.51
N THR A 534 -9.42 1.30 -4.81
CA THR A 534 -8.72 1.13 -3.54
C THR A 534 -7.21 1.08 -3.71
N GLY A 535 -6.71 0.67 -4.89
CA GLY A 535 -5.28 0.57 -5.21
C GLY A 535 -4.58 -0.66 -4.61
N TRP A 536 -3.25 -0.69 -4.76
CA TRP A 536 -2.31 -1.64 -4.17
C TRP A 536 -1.49 -0.94 -3.09
N THR A 537 -1.69 -1.31 -1.82
CA THR A 537 -1.01 -0.64 -0.70
C THR A 537 0.26 -1.39 -0.28
N THR A 538 1.33 -0.64 -0.05
CA THR A 538 2.56 -1.10 0.60
C THR A 538 3.42 0.09 0.99
N HIS A 539 4.33 -0.06 1.96
CA HIS A 539 5.38 0.95 2.26
C HIS A 539 4.88 2.40 2.41
N ALA A 540 3.71 2.57 3.04
CA ALA A 540 3.00 3.84 3.28
C ALA A 540 2.42 4.54 2.05
N MET A 541 2.32 3.84 0.91
CA MET A 541 1.70 4.35 -0.31
C MET A 541 0.64 3.41 -0.86
N ASN A 542 -0.10 3.90 -1.84
CA ASN A 542 -1.18 3.18 -2.48
C ASN A 542 -1.16 3.38 -4.00
N MET A 543 -0.54 2.45 -4.71
CA MET A 543 -0.36 2.51 -6.16
C MET A 543 -1.71 2.32 -6.86
N GLY A 544 -2.04 3.24 -7.78
CA GLY A 544 -3.31 3.20 -8.51
C GLY A 544 -4.54 3.59 -7.69
N GLN A 545 -4.43 3.99 -6.42
CA GLN A 545 -5.59 4.54 -5.68
C GLN A 545 -6.09 5.80 -6.38
N ARG A 546 -7.40 5.85 -6.68
CA ARG A 546 -7.99 6.99 -7.38
C ARG A 546 -9.46 7.17 -7.00
N TYR A 547 -9.86 8.42 -6.80
CA TYR A 547 -11.22 8.82 -6.50
C TYR A 547 -11.76 9.72 -7.61
N LEU A 548 -12.98 9.46 -8.06
CA LEU A 548 -13.70 10.33 -8.97
C LEU A 548 -15.16 10.47 -8.57
N GLN A 549 -15.67 11.69 -8.48
CA GLN A 549 -17.11 11.95 -8.36
C GLN A 549 -17.72 12.09 -9.75
N LEU A 550 -18.73 11.29 -10.11
CA LEU A 550 -19.44 11.44 -11.38
C LEU A 550 -20.30 12.70 -11.37
N ASN A 551 -20.45 13.34 -12.53
CA ASN A 551 -21.39 14.45 -12.66
C ASN A 551 -22.83 13.92 -12.57
N SER A 552 -23.69 14.60 -11.83
CA SER A 552 -25.08 14.17 -11.66
C SER A 552 -26.04 15.33 -11.48
N THR A 553 -27.27 15.13 -11.94
CA THR A 553 -28.45 15.93 -11.61
C THR A 553 -29.50 15.02 -10.96
N TYR A 554 -30.64 15.56 -10.53
CA TYR A 554 -31.61 14.76 -9.80
C TYR A 554 -33.08 15.13 -10.08
N THR A 555 -33.96 14.16 -9.87
CA THR A 555 -35.41 14.34 -9.81
C THR A 555 -35.94 13.85 -8.46
N VAL A 556 -36.58 14.75 -7.70
CA VAL A 556 -37.29 14.40 -6.47
C VAL A 556 -38.76 14.10 -6.80
N ASN A 557 -39.22 12.90 -6.43
CA ASN A 557 -40.61 12.49 -6.60
C ASN A 557 -41.43 12.80 -5.34
N SER A 558 -42.74 13.00 -5.50
CA SER A 558 -43.65 13.34 -4.39
C SER A 558 -43.74 12.27 -3.29
N ASN A 559 -43.29 11.04 -3.55
CA ASN A 559 -43.20 9.96 -2.55
C ASN A 559 -41.86 9.95 -1.78
N GLY A 560 -40.99 10.95 -1.98
CA GLY A 560 -39.66 11.03 -1.38
C GLY A 560 -38.59 10.21 -2.10
N THR A 561 -38.88 9.55 -3.22
CA THR A 561 -37.85 8.85 -3.98
C THR A 561 -37.04 9.86 -4.78
N ILE A 562 -35.71 9.77 -4.71
CA ILE A 562 -34.79 10.58 -5.50
C ILE A 562 -34.26 9.73 -6.66
N VAL A 563 -34.26 10.27 -7.87
CA VAL A 563 -33.58 9.68 -9.02
C VAL A 563 -32.39 10.57 -9.37
N LEU A 564 -31.17 10.06 -9.27
CA LEU A 564 -29.98 10.73 -9.79
C LEU A 564 -29.80 10.36 -11.26
N HIS A 565 -29.62 11.36 -12.11
CA HIS A 565 -29.20 11.18 -13.51
C HIS A 565 -27.68 11.35 -13.56
N VAL A 566 -26.94 10.25 -13.72
CA VAL A 566 -25.50 10.20 -13.47
C VAL A 566 -24.74 10.00 -14.78
N SER A 567 -23.75 10.84 -15.03
CA SER A 567 -22.89 10.70 -16.21
C SER A 567 -22.04 9.44 -16.15
N GLN A 568 -21.56 9.00 -17.32
CA GLN A 568 -20.43 8.08 -17.42
C GLN A 568 -19.13 8.74 -16.90
N MET A 569 -18.00 8.02 -16.96
CA MET A 569 -16.69 8.62 -16.68
C MET A 569 -16.44 9.82 -17.62
N PRO A 570 -15.61 10.80 -17.23
CA PRO A 570 -15.17 11.83 -18.17
C PRO A 570 -14.61 11.20 -19.45
N PRO A 571 -14.78 11.81 -20.63
CA PRO A 571 -14.35 11.25 -21.92
C PRO A 571 -12.83 11.35 -22.12
N ASN A 572 -12.06 10.91 -21.13
CA ASN A 572 -10.61 10.86 -21.10
C ASN A 572 -10.17 9.73 -20.15
N ALA A 573 -9.63 8.64 -20.71
CA ALA A 573 -9.17 7.49 -19.95
C ALA A 573 -7.91 7.76 -19.10
N ASN A 574 -7.16 8.84 -19.37
CA ASN A 574 -6.02 9.24 -18.54
C ASN A 574 -6.46 9.75 -17.15
N ILE A 575 -7.68 10.32 -17.05
CA ILE A 575 -8.24 10.84 -15.80
C ILE A 575 -8.59 9.69 -14.85
N TYR A 576 -8.96 8.53 -15.36
CA TYR A 576 -9.22 7.34 -14.56
C TYR A 576 -9.04 6.10 -15.41
N GLN A 577 -7.95 5.36 -15.22
CA GLN A 577 -7.55 4.25 -16.08
C GLN A 577 -8.57 3.09 -16.06
N PRO A 578 -8.64 2.27 -17.11
CA PRO A 578 -9.56 1.13 -17.15
C PRO A 578 -9.23 0.09 -16.07
N GLY A 579 -10.24 -0.61 -15.56
CA GLY A 579 -10.06 -1.63 -14.52
C GLY A 579 -11.05 -1.53 -13.35
N PRO A 580 -10.83 -2.32 -12.29
CA PRO A 580 -11.78 -2.46 -11.19
C PRO A 580 -11.86 -1.20 -10.33
N ALA A 581 -13.06 -0.94 -9.83
CA ALA A 581 -13.39 0.08 -8.83
C ALA A 581 -14.69 -0.29 -8.09
N PHE A 582 -15.09 0.55 -7.14
CA PHE A 582 -16.37 0.47 -6.44
C PHE A 582 -17.16 1.77 -6.63
N LEU A 583 -18.46 1.65 -6.91
CA LEU A 583 -19.41 2.75 -6.89
C LEU A 583 -20.05 2.89 -5.52
N HIS A 584 -20.05 4.10 -4.99
CA HIS A 584 -20.75 4.46 -3.77
C HIS A 584 -21.72 5.60 -4.07
N VAL A 585 -22.91 5.54 -3.49
CA VAL A 585 -23.82 6.68 -3.43
C VAL A 585 -23.68 7.30 -2.05
N VAL A 586 -23.31 8.57 -2.02
CA VAL A 586 -23.19 9.35 -0.79
C VAL A 586 -24.39 10.26 -0.69
N VAL A 587 -25.07 10.26 0.46
CA VAL A 587 -26.17 11.19 0.76
C VAL A 587 -25.89 11.81 2.12
N ASN A 588 -25.87 13.14 2.21
CA ASN A 588 -25.56 13.87 3.45
C ASN A 588 -24.27 13.40 4.15
N GLY A 589 -23.23 13.07 3.36
CA GLY A 589 -21.94 12.58 3.88
C GLY A 589 -21.93 11.11 4.34
N ILE A 590 -23.02 10.36 4.14
CA ILE A 590 -23.12 8.95 4.50
C ILE A 590 -23.03 8.11 3.23
N PRO A 591 -22.00 7.26 3.06
CA PRO A 591 -21.85 6.41 1.89
C PRO A 591 -22.65 5.11 2.00
N SER A 592 -23.18 4.63 0.87
CA SER A 592 -23.65 3.25 0.69
C SER A 592 -22.50 2.24 0.73
N ASN A 593 -22.83 0.95 0.85
CA ASN A 593 -21.90 -0.10 0.46
C ASN A 593 -21.50 0.04 -1.02
N GLY A 594 -20.30 -0.40 -1.33
CA GLY A 594 -19.72 -0.33 -2.67
C GLY A 594 -20.30 -1.37 -3.61
N SER A 595 -20.67 -0.94 -4.82
CA SER A 595 -21.01 -1.83 -5.92
C SER A 595 -19.80 -1.99 -6.84
N TYR A 596 -19.33 -3.22 -7.04
CA TYR A 596 -18.18 -3.49 -7.90
C TYR A 596 -18.48 -3.09 -9.36
N VAL A 597 -17.53 -2.42 -10.01
CA VAL A 597 -17.66 -1.91 -11.37
C VAL A 597 -16.33 -2.09 -12.13
N ILE A 598 -16.43 -2.41 -13.42
CA ILE A 598 -15.29 -2.33 -14.35
C ILE A 598 -15.37 -1.01 -15.12
N ILE A 599 -14.30 -0.23 -15.08
CA ILE A 599 -14.17 1.00 -15.86
C ILE A 599 -13.56 0.67 -17.22
N GLY A 600 -14.10 1.26 -18.30
CA GLY A 600 -13.62 1.05 -19.65
C GLY A 600 -14.05 -0.30 -20.22
N SER A 601 -13.33 -0.79 -21.22
CA SER A 601 -13.70 -2.00 -21.96
C SER A 601 -13.51 -3.29 -21.17
N GLY A 602 -12.60 -3.29 -20.18
CA GLY A 602 -12.15 -4.48 -19.47
C GLY A 602 -10.91 -5.13 -20.10
N ASN A 603 -10.36 -4.55 -21.16
CA ASN A 603 -9.18 -5.06 -21.87
C ASN A 603 -8.05 -4.03 -21.90
N ILE A 604 -6.83 -4.51 -22.14
CA ILE A 604 -5.68 -3.67 -22.46
C ILE A 604 -5.79 -3.26 -23.92
N GLU A 605 -6.32 -2.07 -24.17
CA GLU A 605 -6.55 -1.52 -25.51
C GLU A 605 -6.85 -0.02 -25.44
N THR A 606 -6.75 0.67 -26.58
CA THR A 606 -7.24 2.05 -26.69
C THR A 606 -8.74 2.10 -26.39
N GLN A 607 -9.09 2.84 -25.34
CA GLN A 607 -10.47 2.92 -24.87
C GLN A 607 -11.35 3.73 -25.82
N THR A 608 -12.58 3.28 -26.03
CA THR A 608 -13.57 4.03 -26.82
C THR A 608 -14.07 5.23 -26.02
N LEU A 609 -13.93 6.42 -26.61
CA LEU A 609 -14.41 7.68 -26.03
C LEU A 609 -15.68 8.13 -26.76
N ALA A 610 -16.69 8.51 -26.00
CA ALA A 610 -17.90 9.16 -26.51
C ALA A 610 -18.05 10.55 -25.86
N SER A 611 -18.79 11.46 -26.49
CA SER A 611 -19.12 12.73 -25.84
C SER A 611 -20.04 12.48 -24.65
N ALA A 612 -19.85 13.22 -23.56
CA ALA A 612 -20.80 13.22 -22.46
C ALA A 612 -22.12 13.86 -22.91
N VAL A 613 -23.25 13.25 -22.54
CA VAL A 613 -24.58 13.78 -22.83
C VAL A 613 -24.99 14.81 -21.76
N VAL A 614 -25.77 15.81 -22.16
CA VAL A 614 -26.35 16.79 -21.23
C VAL A 614 -27.34 16.09 -20.31
N LEU A 615 -27.12 16.20 -19.00
CA LEU A 615 -28.00 15.63 -17.99
C LEU A 615 -29.34 16.40 -17.94
N PRO A 616 -30.46 15.73 -17.59
CA PRO A 616 -31.72 16.40 -17.29
C PRO A 616 -31.54 17.49 -16.23
N ALA A 617 -32.36 18.55 -16.26
CA ALA A 617 -32.31 19.58 -15.24
C ALA A 617 -32.80 19.06 -13.88
N ASN A 618 -32.29 19.63 -12.78
CA ASN A 618 -32.76 19.28 -11.44
C ASN A 618 -34.26 19.56 -11.28
N VAL A 619 -34.99 18.63 -10.66
CA VAL A 619 -36.41 18.75 -10.34
C VAL A 619 -36.62 18.57 -8.84
N ASN A 620 -37.20 19.59 -8.19
CA ASN A 620 -37.52 19.60 -6.76
C ASN A 620 -39.01 19.31 -6.52
N ASP A 621 -39.35 18.78 -5.35
CA ASP A 621 -40.73 18.64 -4.87
C ASP A 621 -40.87 19.22 -3.44
N THR A 622 -41.77 20.19 -3.27
CA THR A 622 -41.93 20.95 -2.01
C THR A 622 -42.62 20.18 -0.88
N LYS A 623 -43.09 18.95 -1.14
CA LYS A 623 -43.81 18.12 -0.15
C LYS A 623 -43.14 16.77 0.11
N ALA A 624 -42.10 16.43 -0.62
CA ALA A 624 -41.39 15.16 -0.50
C ALA A 624 -40.46 15.16 0.72
N GLN A 625 -40.46 14.05 1.48
CA GLN A 625 -39.57 13.85 2.63
C GLN A 625 -38.98 12.43 2.63
N GLY A 626 -37.79 12.30 3.21
CA GLY A 626 -37.23 11.02 3.60
C GLY A 626 -38.07 10.36 4.69
N SER A 627 -38.10 9.04 4.69
CA SER A 627 -38.87 8.22 5.62
C SER A 627 -38.01 7.57 6.71
N ALA A 628 -36.69 7.72 6.65
CA ALA A 628 -35.81 7.25 7.72
C ALA A 628 -35.89 8.15 8.96
N ASP A 629 -35.58 7.60 10.13
CA ASP A 629 -35.67 8.30 11.41
C ASP A 629 -34.69 9.50 11.48
N GLY A 630 -35.19 10.64 11.94
CA GLY A 630 -34.52 11.96 11.89
C GLY A 630 -33.57 12.25 13.05
N SER A 631 -33.41 11.36 14.04
CA SER A 631 -32.45 11.56 15.15
C SER A 631 -30.98 11.45 14.74
N THR A 632 -30.65 11.53 13.45
CA THR A 632 -29.52 10.80 12.83
C THR A 632 -28.62 11.64 11.92
N THR A 633 -28.91 12.93 11.73
CA THR A 633 -28.18 13.82 10.80
C THR A 633 -27.48 15.00 11.50
N SER A 634 -26.81 14.78 12.64
CA SER A 634 -25.94 15.81 13.21
C SER A 634 -24.58 15.82 12.50
N SER A 635 -24.52 16.42 11.31
CA SER A 635 -23.30 17.09 10.88
C SER A 635 -23.17 18.36 11.74
N SER A 636 -22.09 18.46 12.50
CA SER A 636 -21.75 19.66 13.28
C SER A 636 -21.35 20.81 12.35
N SER A 637 -22.35 21.43 11.72
CA SER A 637 -22.20 22.70 11.01
C SER A 637 -22.60 23.80 11.98
N GLY A 638 -21.61 24.48 12.55
CA GLY A 638 -21.83 25.58 13.49
C GLY A 638 -22.39 26.81 12.78
N ASP A 639 -23.71 27.00 12.88
CA ASP A 639 -24.34 28.31 12.70
C ASP A 639 -25.13 28.65 13.97
N GLN A 640 -24.54 29.52 14.79
CA GLN A 640 -25.23 30.13 15.91
C GLN A 640 -26.21 31.17 15.37
N ASN A 641 -27.50 30.82 15.33
CA ASN A 641 -28.56 31.82 15.36
C ASN A 641 -29.41 31.69 16.62
N ASN A 642 -29.42 32.80 17.35
CA ASN A 642 -29.90 32.98 18.70
C ASN A 642 -31.44 32.94 18.71
N SER A 643 -32.04 31.97 19.41
CA SER A 643 -33.47 32.02 19.78
C SER A 643 -33.69 31.19 21.04
N GLY A 644 -33.89 31.91 22.14
CA GLY A 644 -33.93 31.34 23.48
C GLY A 644 -35.10 30.39 23.73
N SER A 645 -34.81 29.31 24.44
CA SER A 645 -35.80 28.58 25.22
C SER A 645 -35.24 28.33 26.64
N LYS A 646 -36.08 28.64 27.63
CA LYS A 646 -35.74 28.62 29.05
C LYS A 646 -35.67 27.18 29.56
N THR A 647 -34.56 26.79 30.18
CA THR A 647 -34.46 25.54 30.95
C THR A 647 -34.13 25.82 32.42
N ASN A 648 -34.93 25.22 33.31
CA ASN A 648 -34.94 25.41 34.76
C ASN A 648 -33.62 24.95 35.42
N THR A 649 -32.85 25.91 35.91
CA THR A 649 -31.55 25.76 36.61
C THR A 649 -31.66 25.08 37.99
N ALA A 650 -32.85 24.73 38.47
CA ALA A 650 -33.04 24.19 39.83
C ALA A 650 -32.86 22.66 39.95
N ALA A 651 -32.93 21.88 38.86
CA ALA A 651 -32.87 20.42 38.91
C ALA A 651 -31.45 19.83 38.75
N VAL A 652 -30.50 20.58 38.20
CA VAL A 652 -29.13 20.09 37.90
C VAL A 652 -28.19 20.26 39.10
N VAL A 653 -28.44 21.24 39.98
CA VAL A 653 -27.56 21.52 41.13
C VAL A 653 -27.75 20.52 42.28
N GLY A 654 -28.90 19.85 42.38
CA GLY A 654 -29.17 18.84 43.42
C GLY A 654 -28.45 17.50 43.23
N GLY A 655 -28.23 17.07 41.97
CA GLY A 655 -27.60 15.79 41.65
C GLY A 655 -26.07 15.78 41.81
N VAL A 656 -25.42 16.91 41.53
CA VAL A 656 -23.95 17.03 41.56
C VAL A 656 -23.40 17.04 42.99
N VAL A 657 -24.14 17.62 43.95
CA VAL A 657 -23.71 17.65 45.36
C VAL A 657 -23.86 16.28 46.05
N GLY A 658 -24.85 15.47 45.65
CA GLY A 658 -25.03 14.11 46.17
C GLY A 658 -23.96 13.13 45.68
N GLY A 659 -23.56 13.22 44.41
CA GLY A 659 -22.55 12.33 43.82
C GLY A 659 -21.13 12.52 44.38
N LEU A 660 -20.76 13.76 44.71
CA LEU A 660 -19.43 14.07 45.26
C LEU A 660 -19.22 13.55 46.69
N VAL A 661 -20.28 13.47 47.50
CA VAL A 661 -20.20 12.92 48.86
C VAL A 661 -20.00 11.40 48.82
N VAL A 662 -20.66 10.70 47.89
CA VAL A 662 -20.52 9.24 47.73
C VAL A 662 -19.13 8.87 47.21
N LEU A 663 -18.60 9.63 46.24
CA LEU A 663 -17.24 9.43 45.72
C LEU A 663 -16.15 9.73 46.78
N GLY A 664 -16.36 10.74 47.63
CA GLY A 664 -15.47 11.03 48.75
C GLY A 664 -15.39 9.90 49.79
N ILE A 665 -16.54 9.27 50.10
CA ILE A 665 -16.59 8.14 51.04
C ILE A 665 -15.93 6.89 50.45
N LEU A 666 -16.15 6.59 49.17
CA LEU A 666 -15.50 5.48 48.47
C LEU A 666 -13.98 5.67 48.36
N GLY A 667 -13.52 6.88 48.05
CA GLY A 667 -12.10 7.22 48.01
C GLY A 667 -11.42 7.05 49.38
N ALA A 668 -12.10 7.43 50.47
CA ALA A 668 -11.59 7.25 51.83
C ALA A 668 -11.47 5.75 52.21
N LEU A 669 -12.46 4.93 51.84
CA LEU A 669 -12.44 3.48 52.10
C LEU A 669 -11.31 2.77 51.33
N VAL A 670 -11.10 3.13 50.06
CA VAL A 670 -10.00 2.60 49.25
C VAL A 670 -8.63 3.03 49.82
N GLY A 671 -8.49 4.28 50.25
CA GLY A 671 -7.28 4.78 50.93
C GLY A 671 -6.96 4.04 52.25
N ILE A 672 -7.99 3.71 53.02
CA ILE A 672 -7.84 2.92 54.26
C ILE A 672 -7.44 1.46 53.94
N CYS A 673 -8.00 0.85 52.89
CA CYS A 673 -7.60 -0.49 52.46
C CYS A 673 -6.16 -0.55 51.92
N LEU A 674 -5.73 0.43 51.13
CA LEU A 674 -4.37 0.49 50.57
C LEU A 674 -3.32 0.80 51.63
N SER A 675 -3.64 1.65 52.61
CA SER A 675 -2.73 1.96 53.73
C SER A 675 -2.56 0.77 54.69
N ARG A 676 -3.58 -0.09 54.84
CA ARG A 676 -3.48 -1.36 55.60
C ARG A 676 -2.63 -2.40 54.85
N ARG A 677 -2.81 -2.57 53.53
CA ARG A 677 -1.94 -3.46 52.70
C ARG A 677 -0.47 -3.03 52.71
N ARG A 678 -0.18 -1.73 52.66
CA ARG A 678 1.21 -1.22 52.74
C ARG A 678 1.86 -1.45 54.12
N ARG A 679 1.09 -1.47 55.21
CA ARG A 679 1.63 -1.75 56.56
C ARG A 679 1.89 -3.24 56.80
N GLU A 680 1.23 -4.13 56.06
CA GLU A 680 1.48 -5.58 56.10
C GLU A 680 2.69 -5.97 55.23
N ALA A 681 2.92 -5.31 54.10
CA ALA A 681 4.08 -5.55 53.24
C ALA A 681 5.43 -5.14 53.86
N ASN A 682 5.44 -4.22 54.83
CA ASN A 682 6.65 -3.77 55.53
C ASN A 682 7.00 -4.59 56.79
N ARG A 683 6.35 -5.74 57.01
CA ARG A 683 6.64 -6.63 58.13
C ARG A 683 6.95 -8.05 57.66
N GLN A 684 8.02 -8.24 56.89
CA GLN A 684 8.76 -9.51 56.89
C GLN A 684 10.28 -9.29 56.75
N PRO A 685 11.11 -10.05 57.51
CA PRO A 685 12.56 -9.87 57.56
C PRO A 685 13.27 -10.58 56.41
N THR A 686 14.37 -10.00 55.98
CA THR A 686 15.32 -10.50 54.97
C THR A 686 16.00 -11.79 55.44
N SER A 687 15.93 -12.84 54.61
CA SER A 687 16.74 -14.05 54.75
C SER A 687 17.60 -14.26 53.50
N SER A 688 18.84 -14.61 53.74
CA SER A 688 19.98 -14.66 52.83
C SER A 688 20.48 -16.10 52.65
N TYR A 689 21.22 -16.32 51.53
CA TYR A 689 22.02 -17.51 51.16
C TYR A 689 21.25 -18.78 50.71
N ALA A 690 21.76 -19.62 49.79
CA ALA A 690 23.16 -19.96 49.53
C ALA A 690 23.47 -20.37 48.06
N MET A 691 24.59 -19.84 47.55
CA MET A 691 25.44 -20.47 46.53
C MET A 691 26.18 -21.66 47.15
N ARG A 692 26.37 -22.73 46.38
CA ARG A 692 27.17 -23.89 46.78
C ARG A 692 28.35 -24.07 45.83
N ASP A 693 29.53 -24.15 46.45
CA ASP A 693 30.86 -24.18 45.86
C ASP A 693 31.37 -25.60 45.55
N GLY A 694 32.25 -25.65 44.54
CA GLY A 694 33.56 -26.34 44.61
C GLY A 694 33.75 -27.64 43.80
N PRO A 695 35.02 -28.07 43.52
CA PRO A 695 36.34 -27.42 43.68
C PRO A 695 37.12 -27.35 42.32
N GLY A 696 38.29 -26.75 42.09
CA GLY A 696 39.41 -26.21 42.88
C GLY A 696 40.71 -26.36 42.05
N TYR A 697 41.75 -25.56 42.36
CA TYR A 697 43.09 -25.38 41.72
C TYR A 697 43.15 -24.35 40.57
N GLY A 698 44.04 -23.35 40.52
CA GLY A 698 45.16 -22.92 41.36
C GLY A 698 46.06 -21.95 40.55
N ALA A 699 46.20 -20.71 41.04
CA ALA A 699 47.11 -19.59 40.71
C ALA A 699 48.16 -19.66 39.57
N SER A 700 48.30 -18.58 38.77
CA SER A 700 49.35 -17.55 38.94
C SER A 700 49.31 -16.45 37.85
N LEU A 701 49.95 -15.32 38.14
CA LEU A 701 50.04 -14.05 37.40
C LEU A 701 50.89 -14.14 36.11
N GLY A 702 50.57 -13.30 35.11
CA GLY A 702 51.52 -12.93 34.05
C GLY A 702 50.89 -12.21 32.86
N ALA A 703 51.34 -10.97 32.61
CA ALA A 703 51.02 -10.17 31.43
C ALA A 703 51.65 -10.74 30.14
N GLY A 704 51.00 -10.56 28.98
CA GLY A 704 51.62 -10.80 27.68
C GLY A 704 50.61 -10.97 26.54
N ALA A 705 50.78 -10.18 25.49
CA ALA A 705 50.01 -10.20 24.25
C ALA A 705 50.20 -11.47 23.42
N GLY A 706 49.21 -11.82 22.58
CA GLY A 706 49.40 -12.70 21.42
C GLY A 706 48.26 -13.68 21.12
N ALA A 707 47.46 -13.34 20.11
CA ALA A 707 46.75 -14.17 19.12
C ALA A 707 46.27 -15.61 19.46
N GLY A 708 44.97 -15.83 19.18
CA GLY A 708 44.47 -17.03 18.49
C GLY A 708 43.61 -17.98 19.32
N GLY A 709 42.34 -18.14 18.93
CA GLY A 709 41.58 -19.37 19.20
C GLY A 709 40.16 -19.21 19.74
N THR A 710 39.21 -19.07 18.81
CA THR A 710 37.87 -19.70 18.82
C THR A 710 36.99 -19.56 20.07
N ASP A 711 36.15 -18.52 20.06
CA ASP A 711 34.85 -18.53 20.72
C ASP A 711 33.73 -18.41 19.69
N LYS A 712 32.71 -19.26 19.84
CA LYS A 712 31.49 -19.30 19.03
C LYS A 712 30.68 -18.02 19.28
N ALA A 713 30.97 -16.98 18.50
CA ALA A 713 30.13 -15.80 18.40
C ALA A 713 28.98 -16.04 17.41
N LEU A 714 27.77 -15.69 17.84
CA LEU A 714 26.61 -15.45 16.99
C LEU A 714 27.04 -14.53 15.85
N ARG A 715 26.93 -15.03 14.62
CA ARG A 715 27.25 -14.29 13.40
C ARG A 715 26.31 -13.09 13.32
N SER A 716 26.91 -11.90 13.23
CA SER A 716 26.27 -10.70 12.70
C SER A 716 25.50 -11.05 11.43
N SER A 717 24.31 -10.49 11.23
CA SER A 717 23.61 -10.54 9.94
C SER A 717 24.60 -10.16 8.86
N ASP A 718 24.91 -11.11 7.99
CA ASP A 718 25.99 -10.97 7.03
C ASP A 718 25.56 -9.94 5.98
N SER A 719 26.27 -8.81 5.93
CA SER A 719 26.12 -7.77 4.89
C SER A 719 26.64 -8.25 3.53
N SER A 720 27.00 -9.53 3.40
CA SER A 720 27.41 -10.18 2.15
C SER A 720 26.29 -10.29 1.10
N ALA A 721 25.02 -10.04 1.48
CA ALA A 721 23.91 -9.91 0.53
C ALA A 721 23.95 -8.61 -0.31
N PHE A 722 24.82 -7.65 0.03
CA PHE A 722 24.78 -6.29 -0.53
C PHE A 722 26.15 -5.74 -0.94
N ILE A 723 27.11 -6.60 -1.28
CA ILE A 723 28.38 -6.15 -1.88
C ILE A 723 28.15 -5.89 -3.38
N PRO A 724 28.32 -4.65 -3.88
CA PRO A 724 28.27 -4.37 -5.31
C PRO A 724 29.42 -5.12 -6.01
N LEU A 725 29.11 -5.79 -7.11
CA LEU A 725 30.10 -6.49 -7.92
C LEU A 725 31.12 -5.49 -8.51
N GLN A 726 32.37 -5.55 -8.04
CA GLN A 726 33.50 -5.05 -8.83
C GLN A 726 33.80 -6.06 -9.95
N HIS A 727 33.09 -5.97 -11.09
CA HIS A 727 33.42 -6.80 -12.25
C HIS A 727 34.51 -6.18 -13.12
N ALA A 728 35.58 -6.97 -13.30
CA ALA A 728 36.54 -6.80 -14.38
C ALA A 728 35.88 -7.10 -15.74
N TYR A 729 36.17 -6.25 -16.72
CA TYR A 729 35.74 -6.33 -18.12
C TYR A 729 36.10 -7.65 -18.81
N ASN A 730 35.14 -8.31 -19.49
CA ASN A 730 35.23 -8.71 -20.92
C ASN A 730 34.01 -9.52 -21.44
N GLN A 731 33.30 -8.90 -22.40
CA GLN A 731 32.62 -9.37 -23.64
C GLN A 731 31.77 -10.67 -23.76
N ASN A 732 30.53 -10.44 -24.28
CA ASN A 732 29.70 -11.18 -25.26
C ASN A 732 29.20 -12.62 -24.97
N GLU A 733 27.88 -12.81 -24.89
CA GLU A 733 26.97 -13.12 -26.02
C GLU A 733 25.48 -13.10 -25.57
N SER A 734 24.61 -12.61 -26.46
CA SER A 734 23.17 -12.42 -26.32
C SER A 734 22.37 -13.65 -26.80
N TRP A 735 21.33 -14.08 -26.07
CA TRP A 735 20.34 -15.05 -26.57
C TRP A 735 18.88 -14.67 -26.23
N SER A 736 18.15 -14.30 -27.28
CA SER A 736 16.73 -14.51 -27.62
C SER A 736 15.69 -14.74 -26.50
N SER A 737 14.81 -13.76 -26.28
CA SER A 737 13.51 -13.91 -25.60
C SER A 737 12.41 -14.33 -26.59
N SER A 738 11.70 -15.42 -26.28
CA SER A 738 10.56 -15.90 -27.07
C SER A 738 9.26 -15.20 -26.67
N THR A 739 8.56 -14.63 -27.65
CA THR A 739 7.22 -14.06 -27.52
C THR A 739 6.16 -15.14 -27.76
N ALA A 740 5.47 -15.59 -26.70
CA ALA A 740 4.27 -16.40 -26.84
C ALA A 740 3.03 -15.55 -26.45
N SER A 741 2.25 -15.18 -27.47
CA SER A 741 0.95 -14.54 -27.32
C SER A 741 -0.11 -15.59 -26.96
N LEU A 742 -0.78 -15.44 -25.82
CA LEU A 742 -1.84 -16.33 -25.35
C LEU A 742 -3.21 -15.89 -25.91
N GLN A 743 -3.54 -16.31 -27.13
CA GLN A 743 -4.93 -16.42 -27.61
C GLN A 743 -5.06 -17.56 -28.64
N ALA A 744 -5.39 -18.79 -28.19
CA ALA A 744 -6.20 -19.77 -28.93
C ALA A 744 -6.40 -21.08 -28.11
N PRO A 745 -7.56 -21.75 -28.23
CA PRO A 745 -7.86 -22.96 -27.47
C PRO A 745 -7.16 -24.21 -28.03
N TYR A 746 -6.66 -25.04 -27.12
CA TYR A 746 -6.03 -26.34 -27.38
C TYR A 746 -7.05 -27.36 -27.93
N GLN A 747 -6.73 -28.02 -29.04
CA GLN A 747 -7.40 -29.24 -29.51
C GLN A 747 -6.36 -30.31 -29.87
N ASP A 748 -6.48 -31.46 -29.23
CA ASP A 748 -5.77 -32.68 -29.59
C ASP A 748 -6.42 -33.35 -30.82
N GLN A 749 -5.62 -33.66 -31.84
CA GLN A 749 -5.91 -34.78 -32.73
C GLN A 749 -4.64 -35.55 -33.11
N TYR A 750 -4.60 -36.79 -32.64
CA TYR A 750 -3.87 -37.90 -33.26
C TYR A 750 -4.51 -38.22 -34.62
N GLU A 751 -3.72 -38.29 -35.69
CA GLU A 751 -3.80 -39.43 -36.62
C GLU A 751 -2.58 -39.55 -37.54
N SER A 752 -2.31 -40.81 -37.85
CA SER A 752 -1.12 -41.40 -38.45
C SER A 752 -1.10 -41.39 -39.98
N HIS A 753 0.12 -41.55 -40.49
CA HIS A 753 0.56 -42.39 -41.62
C HIS A 753 1.21 -41.73 -42.85
N ASP A 754 2.47 -42.17 -43.05
CA ASP A 754 3.09 -42.65 -44.30
C ASP A 754 3.22 -41.64 -45.46
N ARG A 755 4.38 -41.40 -46.07
CA ARG A 755 5.41 -42.35 -46.52
C ARG A 755 6.55 -41.62 -47.22
N ASN A 756 7.73 -42.25 -47.15
CA ASN A 756 8.82 -42.29 -48.14
C ASN A 756 9.66 -41.04 -48.45
N GLY A 757 10.95 -41.16 -48.12
CA GLY A 757 12.00 -41.05 -49.15
C GLY A 757 13.29 -40.37 -48.70
N MET A 758 14.32 -41.19 -48.44
CA MET A 758 15.76 -41.06 -48.77
C MET A 758 16.28 -39.67 -49.23
N SER A 759 17.49 -39.20 -48.94
CA SER A 759 18.68 -39.64 -48.19
C SER A 759 19.75 -38.54 -48.37
N MET A 760 20.84 -38.66 -47.62
CA MET A 760 22.20 -38.17 -47.87
C MET A 760 22.63 -36.86 -47.22
N ASP A 761 23.53 -37.05 -46.25
CA ASP A 761 24.51 -36.12 -45.72
C ASP A 761 25.28 -35.35 -46.80
N TYR A 762 25.58 -34.08 -46.52
CA TYR A 762 26.78 -33.41 -47.02
C TYR A 762 27.13 -32.19 -46.14
N ASP A 763 28.09 -32.37 -45.23
CA ASP A 763 28.98 -31.31 -44.73
C ASP A 763 30.23 -31.32 -45.63
N PRO A 764 30.75 -30.17 -46.07
CA PRO A 764 32.04 -29.79 -45.48
C PRO A 764 32.28 -28.27 -45.40
N TYR A 765 32.82 -27.85 -44.26
CA TYR A 765 33.75 -26.73 -44.17
C TYR A 765 34.85 -26.80 -45.25
N ALA A 766 34.97 -25.76 -46.07
CA ALA A 766 36.11 -25.54 -46.96
C ALA A 766 36.46 -24.04 -47.09
N ALA A 767 37.49 -23.65 -46.34
CA ALA A 767 38.67 -22.86 -46.72
C ALA A 767 38.58 -21.59 -47.62
N GLU A 768 39.23 -20.54 -47.09
CA GLU A 768 40.27 -19.69 -47.69
C GLU A 768 39.94 -18.44 -48.55
N SER A 769 40.28 -17.30 -47.92
CA SER A 769 41.11 -16.17 -48.38
C SER A 769 41.47 -16.02 -49.88
N ARG A 770 41.20 -14.81 -50.41
CA ARG A 770 42.04 -14.15 -51.43
C ARG A 770 42.11 -12.63 -51.22
N MET A 771 43.35 -12.13 -51.18
CA MET A 771 43.71 -10.73 -51.36
C MET A 771 43.54 -10.31 -52.83
N SER A 772 43.16 -9.06 -53.09
CA SER A 772 43.57 -8.33 -54.30
C SER A 772 43.67 -6.83 -54.00
N THR A 773 44.82 -6.28 -54.38
CA THR A 773 45.24 -4.88 -54.28
C THR A 773 44.78 -4.06 -55.49
N SER A 774 44.28 -2.84 -55.27
CA SER A 774 44.57 -1.66 -56.12
C SER A 774 43.97 -0.37 -55.52
N THR A 775 44.84 0.52 -55.05
CA THR A 775 44.65 1.98 -54.85
C THR A 775 44.90 2.72 -56.19
N PRO A 776 44.74 4.07 -56.33
CA PRO A 776 44.29 5.11 -55.37
C PRO A 776 43.26 6.12 -55.97
N VAL A 777 42.76 7.05 -55.14
CA VAL A 777 42.74 8.54 -55.35
C VAL A 777 41.63 9.19 -54.49
N GLY A 778 42.00 10.25 -53.75
CA GLY A 778 41.09 11.38 -53.47
C GLY A 778 40.56 11.55 -52.04
N ARG A 779 41.36 12.18 -51.15
CA ARG A 779 40.88 13.04 -50.05
C ARG A 779 40.77 14.48 -50.61
N PRO A 780 39.88 15.39 -50.12
CA PRO A 780 40.07 15.92 -48.76
C PRO A 780 38.84 16.42 -47.95
N HIS A 781 39.08 16.48 -46.63
CA HIS A 781 38.68 17.48 -45.62
C HIS A 781 37.25 17.63 -45.04
N ARG A 782 37.25 17.55 -43.69
CA ARG A 782 36.51 18.31 -42.65
C ARG A 782 35.01 18.00 -42.50
N TYR A 783 34.60 17.41 -41.39
CA TYR A 783 34.44 17.98 -40.04
C TYR A 783 34.60 16.89 -38.99
#